data_AF-A0A9W9YSF2-F1
#
_entry.id   AF-A0A9W9YSF2-F1
#
_cell.length_a   1.000
_cell.length_b   1.000
_cell.length_c   1.000
_cell.angle_alpha   90.00
_cell.angle_beta   90.00
_cell.angle_gamma   90.00
#
_symmetry.space_group_name_H-M   'P 1'
#
loop_
_entity.id
_entity.type
_entity.pdbx_description
1 polymer ?
#
loop_
_entity_poly.entity_id
_entity_poly.type
_entity_poly.pdbx_seq_one_letter_code
_entity_poly.pdbx_strand_id
1 'polypeptide(L)'
;MAKLADGAIVAEHGNNSTLVTAVSDIKNSTDNNRKGFLPLMVDYKEKSAAGGHIPRTFLRKDIGTSERETIISRRIDRSLRSLFHKDYSYSTQIMGTLWAADGLHDPDIAAMNGASAALTVSGIPWSGPIGVVRVGEVDGEFLINPTWSELNTSRLNLVVACSEKKVVMVEACAQEVSSERFCEALRFGFKECQPIIKALRDLQSQAGKMKRTCPVLDTPVELLEAVQRLSVEPLDEIFSNFSYSKMERDREMFAVRDSCSAAVQKQFPDVPANLIEDTVFEVTKSVFRRNVLEKDQRCDGREFDALRPIECEVDLFKSLHGSSLFQRGETQVFCTATLGSLNSARQLDTAVGDVKEKRFMLHYEFPPFCVNEIGLVFRSTRREIGHGNLAEMALEPVVPKDFPFTVRLTTQVLESNGSSSLASVCAGSLALMDADSLLSQCLSRDWTLGTLSLVMSLLTPITRHSVILKRLCSQSDDCILLKIYQGWIFRPDDVPAVHYREVHLQIVGFVNNLFKNSDSSILLFPVESDCHCSLELIKCLVLMLNKVLNSLGQLPSESLTKCALNSPSLMLLRQGVFLLSTLCLNDRLFVEHRVEVEHQYINVVSSVTRLYKQIAGLISEAEVLAVQELVDFEHIEGIEWSQESEDEEDETVEGMDVVE
;
A
#
# COMPACT_ATOMS: atom_id res chain seq x y z
N MET A 1 -30.37 -25.12 -16.24
CA MET A 1 -29.96 -24.78 -17.62
C MET A 1 -28.61 -25.42 -17.92
N ALA A 2 -28.11 -25.37 -19.17
CA ALA A 2 -26.78 -25.91 -19.54
C ALA A 2 -26.51 -27.35 -19.01
N LYS A 3 -27.48 -28.26 -19.21
CA LYS A 3 -27.50 -29.61 -18.58
C LYS A 3 -26.30 -30.51 -18.92
N LEU A 4 -25.56 -30.19 -19.99
CA LEU A 4 -24.36 -30.92 -20.41
C LEU A 4 -23.10 -30.52 -19.64
N ALA A 5 -23.10 -29.38 -18.93
CA ALA A 5 -21.97 -28.96 -18.12
C ALA A 5 -21.82 -29.84 -16.87
N ASP A 6 -20.61 -29.90 -16.33
CA ASP A 6 -20.35 -30.62 -15.08
C ASP A 6 -21.06 -29.93 -13.91
N GLY A 7 -21.06 -28.60 -13.87
CA GLY A 7 -21.89 -27.78 -13.00
C GLY A 7 -22.41 -26.55 -13.73
N ALA A 8 -23.63 -26.12 -13.41
CA ALA A 8 -24.23 -24.93 -13.98
C ALA A 8 -25.19 -24.29 -12.96
N ILE A 9 -25.01 -22.99 -12.72
CA ILE A 9 -25.79 -22.19 -11.77
C ILE A 9 -26.19 -20.89 -12.45
N VAL A 10 -27.42 -20.45 -12.23
CA VAL A 10 -27.81 -19.06 -12.48
C VAL A 10 -27.78 -18.36 -11.13
N ALA A 11 -26.86 -17.42 -10.98
CA ALA A 11 -26.71 -16.63 -9.77
C ALA A 11 -27.39 -15.29 -9.95
N GLU A 12 -28.24 -14.92 -8.99
CA GLU A 12 -29.05 -13.71 -9.04
C GLU A 12 -28.78 -12.84 -7.81
N HIS A 13 -28.65 -11.53 -8.04
CA HIS A 13 -28.50 -10.52 -6.99
C HIS A 13 -29.25 -9.26 -7.45
N GLY A 14 -30.27 -8.84 -6.69
CA GLY A 14 -31.23 -7.88 -7.22
C GLY A 14 -31.90 -8.44 -8.48
N ASN A 15 -31.88 -7.66 -9.57
CA ASN A 15 -32.34 -8.14 -10.89
C ASN A 15 -31.17 -8.50 -11.83
N ASN A 16 -29.93 -8.54 -11.32
CA ASN A 16 -28.81 -9.11 -12.07
C ASN A 16 -28.93 -10.63 -12.14
N SER A 17 -28.70 -11.20 -13.32
CA SER A 17 -28.70 -12.66 -13.52
C SER A 17 -27.48 -13.08 -14.34
N THR A 18 -26.64 -13.95 -13.76
CA THR A 18 -25.42 -14.46 -14.40
C THR A 18 -25.46 -15.98 -14.47
N LEU A 19 -25.38 -16.54 -15.68
CA LEU A 19 -25.15 -17.97 -15.86
C LEU A 19 -23.66 -18.26 -15.64
N VAL A 20 -23.34 -19.15 -14.72
CA VAL A 20 -21.99 -19.67 -14.51
C VAL A 20 -21.95 -21.17 -14.73
N THR A 21 -21.01 -21.62 -15.57
CA THR A 21 -20.80 -23.04 -15.87
C THR A 21 -19.39 -23.46 -15.51
N ALA A 22 -19.23 -24.73 -15.09
CA ALA A 22 -17.96 -25.37 -14.85
C ALA A 22 -17.90 -26.68 -15.67
N VAL A 23 -16.80 -26.88 -16.38
CA VAL A 23 -16.55 -28.07 -17.21
C VAL A 23 -15.11 -28.51 -17.00
N SER A 24 -14.90 -29.80 -16.76
CA SER A 24 -13.58 -30.41 -16.68
C SER A 24 -13.42 -31.50 -17.73
N ASP A 25 -12.37 -31.39 -18.55
CA ASP A 25 -12.03 -32.38 -19.56
C ASP A 25 -11.11 -33.46 -19.00
N ILE A 26 -11.73 -34.54 -18.55
CA ILE A 26 -11.03 -35.73 -18.05
C ILE A 26 -10.69 -36.69 -19.20
N LYS A 27 -11.40 -36.61 -20.33
CA LYS A 27 -11.33 -37.60 -21.41
C LYS A 27 -10.18 -37.35 -22.37
N ASN A 28 -9.84 -36.09 -22.63
CA ASN A 28 -8.76 -35.71 -23.54
C ASN A 28 -7.48 -35.28 -22.80
N SER A 29 -7.33 -35.67 -21.53
CA SER A 29 -6.11 -35.48 -20.76
C SER A 29 -4.97 -36.25 -21.43
N THR A 30 -4.19 -35.55 -22.24
CA THR A 30 -2.98 -36.07 -22.89
C THR A 30 -1.89 -36.36 -21.86
N ASP A 31 -0.95 -37.24 -22.21
CA ASP A 31 0.25 -37.64 -21.43
C ASP A 31 1.17 -36.47 -20.98
N ASN A 32 0.77 -35.22 -21.19
CA ASN A 32 1.49 -34.00 -20.80
C ASN A 32 1.07 -33.44 -19.43
N ASN A 33 0.41 -34.23 -18.59
CA ASN A 33 0.07 -33.84 -17.22
C ASN A 33 1.34 -33.75 -16.35
N ARG A 34 2.02 -32.60 -16.38
CA ARG A 34 3.04 -32.26 -15.38
C ARG A 34 2.36 -32.12 -14.02
N LYS A 35 2.91 -32.78 -12.99
CA LYS A 35 2.38 -32.68 -11.63
C LYS A 35 2.48 -31.21 -11.19
N GLY A 36 1.45 -30.71 -10.51
CA GLY A 36 1.45 -29.33 -9.99
C GLY A 36 1.07 -28.23 -10.99
N PHE A 37 0.81 -28.52 -12.28
CA PHE A 37 0.24 -27.54 -13.20
C PHE A 37 -1.28 -27.71 -13.35
N LEU A 38 -2.04 -26.69 -12.96
CA LEU A 38 -3.49 -26.62 -13.13
C LEU A 38 -3.85 -25.76 -14.36
N PRO A 39 -4.28 -26.38 -15.49
CA PRO A 39 -4.84 -25.69 -16.64
C PRO A 39 -6.29 -25.22 -16.37
N LEU A 40 -6.43 -24.26 -15.45
CA LEU A 40 -7.69 -23.57 -15.16
C LEU A 40 -7.82 -22.32 -16.02
N MET A 41 -8.90 -22.27 -16.81
CA MET A 41 -9.32 -21.11 -17.59
C MET A 41 -10.61 -20.55 -17.01
N VAL A 42 -10.62 -19.25 -16.73
CA VAL A 42 -11.79 -18.55 -16.23
C VAL A 42 -12.11 -17.38 -17.15
N ASP A 43 -13.33 -17.33 -17.65
CA ASP A 43 -13.79 -16.27 -18.54
C ASP A 43 -15.13 -15.71 -18.03
N TYR A 44 -15.18 -14.40 -17.86
CA TYR A 44 -16.40 -13.66 -17.58
C TYR A 44 -16.77 -12.78 -18.77
N LYS A 45 -18.05 -12.77 -19.14
CA LYS A 45 -18.56 -12.03 -20.28
C LYS A 45 -19.80 -11.20 -19.96
N GLU A 46 -19.71 -9.91 -20.26
CA GLU A 46 -20.81 -8.96 -20.19
C GLU A 46 -21.35 -8.75 -21.61
N LYS A 47 -22.51 -9.33 -21.90
CA LYS A 47 -23.16 -9.12 -23.19
C LYS A 47 -23.90 -7.79 -23.19
N SER A 48 -23.78 -6.98 -24.25
CA SER A 48 -24.52 -5.71 -24.35
C SER A 48 -26.05 -5.90 -24.24
N ALA A 49 -26.54 -7.07 -24.69
CA ALA A 49 -27.94 -7.45 -24.56
C ALA A 49 -28.41 -7.55 -23.09
N ALA A 50 -27.52 -7.81 -22.14
CA ALA A 50 -27.87 -7.88 -20.71
C ALA A 50 -28.32 -6.52 -20.15
N GLY A 51 -27.76 -5.42 -20.67
CA GLY A 51 -28.22 -4.05 -20.40
C GLY A 51 -29.32 -3.59 -21.36
N GLY A 52 -29.78 -4.43 -22.29
CA GLY A 52 -30.78 -4.07 -23.29
C GLY A 52 -30.28 -3.12 -24.38
N HIS A 53 -28.98 -3.14 -24.70
CA HIS A 53 -28.37 -2.22 -25.66
C HIS A 53 -27.69 -2.95 -26.82
N ILE A 54 -27.62 -2.29 -27.99
CA ILE A 54 -26.88 -2.78 -29.16
C ILE A 54 -25.42 -2.28 -29.05
N PRO A 55 -24.41 -3.17 -29.21
CA PRO A 55 -23.00 -2.77 -29.12
C PRO A 55 -22.63 -1.64 -30.08
N ARG A 56 -21.81 -0.67 -29.64
CA ARG A 56 -21.42 0.46 -30.50
C ARG A 56 -20.30 0.12 -31.48
N THR A 57 -19.77 -1.11 -31.43
CA THR A 57 -18.76 -1.61 -32.38
C THR A 57 -19.24 -1.53 -33.83
N PHE A 58 -18.28 -1.45 -34.76
CA PHE A 58 -18.56 -1.39 -36.20
C PHE A 58 -19.46 -2.55 -36.67
N LEU A 59 -19.28 -3.75 -36.10
CA LEU A 59 -20.05 -4.95 -36.45
C LEU A 59 -21.33 -5.12 -35.63
N ARG A 60 -21.66 -4.20 -34.70
CA ARG A 60 -22.80 -4.32 -33.76
C ARG A 60 -22.79 -5.65 -32.99
N LYS A 61 -21.59 -6.10 -32.64
CA LYS A 61 -21.34 -7.38 -31.96
C LYS A 61 -20.37 -7.16 -30.80
N ASP A 62 -20.58 -7.88 -29.70
CA ASP A 62 -19.62 -7.95 -28.60
C ASP A 62 -18.35 -8.65 -29.12
N ILE A 63 -17.22 -7.93 -29.17
CA ILE A 63 -15.95 -8.41 -29.72
C ILE A 63 -14.84 -8.20 -28.69
N GLY A 64 -14.00 -9.22 -28.53
CA GLY A 64 -12.86 -9.17 -27.61
C GLY A 64 -13.27 -9.34 -26.16
N THR A 65 -12.34 -9.03 -25.25
CA THR A 65 -12.58 -9.02 -23.81
C THR A 65 -12.22 -7.65 -23.28
N SER A 66 -13.12 -7.04 -22.51
CA SER A 66 -12.85 -5.74 -21.90
C SER A 66 -11.87 -5.88 -20.72
N GLU A 67 -11.29 -4.76 -20.27
CA GLU A 67 -10.46 -4.74 -19.06
C GLU A 67 -11.26 -5.19 -17.84
N ARG A 68 -12.49 -4.69 -17.69
CA ARG A 68 -13.43 -5.08 -16.64
C ARG A 68 -13.71 -6.57 -16.64
N GLU A 69 -14.06 -7.14 -17.80
CA GLU A 69 -14.29 -8.58 -17.94
C GLU A 69 -13.06 -9.39 -17.54
N THR A 70 -11.86 -8.92 -17.91
CA THR A 70 -10.59 -9.56 -17.57
C THR A 70 -10.31 -9.49 -16.06
N ILE A 71 -10.58 -8.35 -15.42
CA ILE A 71 -10.42 -8.16 -13.97
C ILE A 71 -11.36 -9.09 -13.20
N ILE A 72 -12.64 -9.15 -13.57
CA ILE A 72 -13.62 -10.05 -12.93
C ILE A 72 -13.20 -11.51 -13.13
N SER A 73 -12.78 -11.89 -14.34
CA SER A 73 -12.25 -13.23 -14.62
C SER A 73 -11.07 -13.57 -13.69
N ARG A 74 -10.18 -12.62 -13.43
CA ARG A 74 -9.05 -12.79 -12.51
C ARG A 74 -9.48 -12.88 -11.04
N ARG A 75 -10.47 -12.10 -10.61
CA ARG A 75 -11.04 -12.21 -9.25
C ARG A 75 -11.58 -13.61 -9.02
N ILE A 76 -12.37 -14.12 -9.97
CA ILE A 76 -12.91 -15.48 -9.92
C ILE A 76 -11.76 -16.51 -9.89
N ASP A 77 -10.79 -16.44 -10.82
CA ASP A 77 -9.64 -17.36 -10.85
C ASP A 77 -8.84 -17.39 -9.54
N ARG A 78 -8.45 -16.21 -9.02
CA ARG A 78 -7.69 -16.07 -7.77
C ARG A 78 -8.44 -16.64 -6.56
N SER A 79 -9.77 -16.57 -6.57
CA SER A 79 -10.60 -17.06 -5.47
C SER A 79 -10.76 -18.58 -5.48
N LEU A 80 -10.60 -19.23 -6.63
CA LEU A 80 -10.89 -20.66 -6.80
C LEU A 80 -9.63 -21.53 -6.92
N ARG A 81 -8.57 -21.02 -7.55
CA ARG A 81 -7.39 -21.78 -7.99
C ARG A 81 -6.68 -22.53 -6.86
N SER A 82 -6.52 -21.90 -5.70
CA SER A 82 -5.80 -22.47 -4.55
C SER A 82 -6.54 -23.60 -3.83
N LEU A 83 -7.83 -23.79 -4.14
CA LEU A 83 -8.70 -24.79 -3.52
C LEU A 83 -8.83 -26.07 -4.37
N PHE A 84 -8.20 -26.12 -5.55
CA PHE A 84 -8.03 -27.38 -6.27
C PHE A 84 -6.95 -28.23 -5.59
N HIS A 85 -7.09 -29.55 -5.70
CA HIS A 85 -6.07 -30.46 -5.21
C HIS A 85 -4.75 -30.22 -5.95
N LYS A 86 -3.60 -30.31 -5.26
CA LYS A 86 -2.27 -30.04 -5.83
C LYS A 86 -1.95 -30.89 -7.07
N ASP A 87 -2.47 -32.12 -7.09
CA ASP A 87 -2.25 -33.09 -8.17
C ASP A 87 -3.35 -33.03 -9.25
N TYR A 88 -4.27 -32.07 -9.17
CA TYR A 88 -5.34 -31.92 -10.14
C TYR A 88 -4.83 -31.17 -11.39
N SER A 89 -4.63 -31.91 -12.48
CA SER A 89 -4.05 -31.38 -13.73
C SER A 89 -5.01 -31.35 -14.92
N TYR A 90 -6.30 -31.63 -14.71
CA TYR A 90 -7.29 -31.67 -15.80
C TYR A 90 -7.66 -30.27 -16.27
N SER A 91 -7.73 -30.09 -17.60
CA SER A 91 -8.20 -28.86 -18.23
C SER A 91 -9.60 -28.52 -17.72
N THR A 92 -9.72 -27.38 -17.06
CA THR A 92 -10.96 -26.97 -16.40
C THR A 92 -11.31 -25.57 -16.86
N GLN A 93 -12.53 -25.40 -17.34
CA GLN A 93 -13.05 -24.12 -17.78
C GLN A 93 -14.23 -23.71 -16.90
N ILE A 94 -14.17 -22.46 -16.43
CA ILE A 94 -15.27 -21.79 -15.73
C ILE A 94 -15.68 -20.59 -16.58
N MET A 95 -16.96 -20.53 -16.95
CA MET A 95 -17.47 -19.46 -17.79
C MET A 95 -18.65 -18.77 -17.11
N GLY A 96 -18.52 -17.48 -16.84
CA GLY A 96 -19.60 -16.61 -16.39
C GLY A 96 -20.12 -15.78 -17.56
N THR A 97 -21.43 -15.75 -17.78
CA THR A 97 -22.07 -14.88 -18.77
C THR A 97 -23.20 -14.10 -18.11
N LEU A 98 -23.07 -12.79 -18.10
CA LEU A 98 -24.14 -11.90 -17.65
C LEU A 98 -25.29 -11.94 -18.67
N TRP A 99 -26.49 -12.21 -18.18
CA TRP A 99 -27.71 -12.31 -18.99
C TRP A 99 -28.65 -11.13 -18.79
N ALA A 100 -28.75 -10.63 -17.57
CA ALA A 100 -29.54 -9.45 -17.23
C ALA A 100 -28.75 -8.58 -16.27
N ALA A 101 -28.76 -7.28 -16.52
CA ALA A 101 -28.19 -6.26 -15.66
C ALA A 101 -29.31 -5.33 -15.16
N ASP A 102 -29.33 -5.04 -13.87
CA ASP A 102 -30.30 -4.16 -13.23
C ASP A 102 -29.87 -2.69 -13.18
N GLY A 103 -28.58 -2.43 -13.46
CA GLY A 103 -27.98 -1.10 -13.45
C GLY A 103 -27.69 -0.55 -12.05
N LEU A 104 -28.08 -1.24 -10.99
CA LEU A 104 -27.95 -0.79 -9.59
C LEU A 104 -26.82 -1.51 -8.86
N HIS A 105 -26.71 -2.82 -9.05
CA HIS A 105 -25.71 -3.64 -8.39
C HIS A 105 -24.62 -4.06 -9.36
N ASP A 106 -23.41 -4.28 -8.83
CA ASP A 106 -22.34 -4.89 -9.62
C ASP A 106 -22.58 -6.41 -9.76
N PRO A 107 -22.55 -6.98 -10.98
CA PRO A 107 -22.75 -8.41 -11.20
C PRO A 107 -21.54 -9.27 -10.80
N ASP A 108 -20.38 -8.69 -10.49
CA ASP A 108 -19.16 -9.46 -10.22
C ASP A 108 -19.29 -10.37 -8.98
N ILE A 109 -19.93 -9.91 -7.90
CA ILE A 109 -20.15 -10.71 -6.68
C ILE A 109 -21.07 -11.90 -6.96
N ALA A 110 -22.14 -11.69 -7.74
CA ALA A 110 -23.03 -12.77 -8.15
C ALA A 110 -22.29 -13.79 -9.04
N ALA A 111 -21.45 -13.32 -9.95
CA ALA A 111 -20.63 -14.19 -10.81
C ALA A 111 -19.62 -15.02 -10.01
N MET A 112 -18.96 -14.41 -9.01
CA MET A 112 -17.98 -15.09 -8.14
C MET A 112 -18.64 -16.15 -7.26
N ASN A 113 -19.76 -15.82 -6.60
CA ASN A 113 -20.54 -16.79 -5.83
C ASN A 113 -21.14 -17.87 -6.75
N GLY A 114 -21.57 -17.51 -7.95
CA GLY A 114 -22.05 -18.46 -8.97
C GLY A 114 -20.99 -19.45 -9.42
N ALA A 115 -19.73 -19.02 -9.54
CA ALA A 115 -18.60 -19.90 -9.87
C ALA A 115 -18.30 -20.90 -8.73
N SER A 116 -18.32 -20.41 -7.49
CA SER A 116 -18.24 -21.24 -6.28
C SER A 116 -19.36 -22.28 -6.26
N ALA A 117 -20.61 -21.85 -6.51
CA ALA A 117 -21.77 -22.72 -6.57
C ALA A 117 -21.67 -23.77 -7.68
N ALA A 118 -21.27 -23.36 -8.89
CA ALA A 118 -21.13 -24.25 -10.04
C ALA A 118 -20.10 -25.36 -9.78
N LEU A 119 -18.94 -25.03 -9.20
CA LEU A 119 -17.96 -26.03 -8.78
C LEU A 119 -18.49 -26.91 -7.64
N THR A 120 -19.23 -26.32 -6.69
CA THR A 120 -19.82 -27.04 -5.55
C THR A 120 -20.80 -28.12 -6.02
N VAL A 121 -21.69 -27.82 -6.95
CA VAL A 121 -22.67 -28.81 -7.49
C VAL A 121 -22.06 -29.75 -8.53
N SER A 122 -20.89 -29.43 -9.08
CA SER A 122 -20.21 -30.27 -10.07
C SER A 122 -19.58 -31.52 -9.45
N GLY A 123 -19.21 -32.49 -10.29
CA GLY A 123 -18.37 -33.62 -9.88
C GLY A 123 -16.87 -33.30 -9.78
N ILE A 124 -16.46 -32.05 -9.99
CA ILE A 124 -15.04 -31.67 -10.02
C ILE A 124 -14.45 -31.70 -8.60
N PRO A 125 -13.30 -32.36 -8.36
CA PRO A 125 -12.61 -32.37 -7.06
C PRO A 125 -12.11 -30.96 -6.70
N TRP A 126 -12.79 -30.30 -5.77
CA TRP A 126 -12.51 -28.93 -5.35
C TRP A 126 -12.88 -28.74 -3.88
N SER A 127 -11.99 -28.13 -3.09
CA SER A 127 -12.07 -28.01 -1.62
C SER A 127 -12.79 -26.73 -1.13
N GLY A 128 -13.75 -26.23 -1.91
CA GLY A 128 -14.65 -25.16 -1.48
C GLY A 128 -15.82 -25.65 -0.60
N PRO A 129 -16.95 -24.92 -0.53
CA PRO A 129 -17.25 -23.67 -1.25
C PRO A 129 -16.50 -22.47 -0.68
N ILE A 130 -16.52 -21.38 -1.44
CA ILE A 130 -16.21 -20.02 -0.96
C ILE A 130 -17.45 -19.14 -0.99
N GLY A 131 -17.52 -18.19 -0.07
CA GLY A 131 -18.46 -17.07 -0.09
C GLY A 131 -17.72 -15.79 -0.44
N VAL A 132 -18.35 -14.91 -1.20
CA VAL A 132 -17.75 -13.65 -1.65
C VAL A 132 -18.71 -12.51 -1.38
N VAL A 133 -18.19 -11.43 -0.79
CA VAL A 133 -18.95 -10.19 -0.57
C VAL A 133 -18.10 -8.98 -0.96
N ARG A 134 -18.76 -7.87 -1.23
CA ARG A 134 -18.15 -6.54 -1.30
C ARG A 134 -18.49 -5.78 -0.03
N VAL A 135 -17.51 -5.10 0.54
CA VAL A 135 -17.65 -4.22 1.70
C VAL A 135 -17.37 -2.80 1.24
N GLY A 136 -18.37 -1.93 1.44
CA GLY A 136 -18.26 -0.48 1.34
C GLY A 136 -18.14 0.16 2.71
N GLU A 137 -17.60 1.36 2.77
CA GLU A 137 -17.71 2.26 3.93
C GLU A 137 -18.36 3.59 3.50
N VAL A 138 -19.55 3.88 4.03
CA VAL A 138 -20.32 5.11 3.75
C VAL A 138 -20.73 5.71 5.08
N ASP A 139 -20.51 7.02 5.26
CA ASP A 139 -20.83 7.76 6.49
C ASP A 139 -20.28 7.11 7.78
N GLY A 140 -19.10 6.48 7.69
CA GLY A 140 -18.46 5.80 8.82
C GLY A 140 -18.97 4.39 9.13
N GLU A 141 -19.92 3.87 8.34
CA GLU A 141 -20.52 2.55 8.53
C GLU A 141 -20.18 1.57 7.41
N PHE A 142 -20.03 0.29 7.74
CA PHE A 142 -19.77 -0.75 6.76
C PHE A 142 -21.04 -1.29 6.11
N LEU A 143 -21.07 -1.30 4.78
CA LEU A 143 -22.18 -1.82 3.98
C LEU A 143 -21.77 -3.06 3.20
N ILE A 144 -22.63 -4.08 3.18
CA ILE A 144 -22.43 -5.29 2.37
C ILE A 144 -23.10 -5.14 1.01
N ASN A 145 -22.34 -5.50 -0.03
CA ASN A 145 -22.73 -5.47 -1.42
C ASN A 145 -23.41 -4.14 -1.82
N PRO A 146 -22.76 -2.98 -1.54
CA PRO A 146 -23.30 -1.67 -1.85
C PRO A 146 -23.60 -1.51 -3.35
N THR A 147 -24.62 -0.70 -3.64
CA THR A 147 -25.00 -0.26 -4.99
C THR A 147 -23.93 0.64 -5.61
N TRP A 148 -24.02 0.90 -6.92
CA TRP A 148 -23.13 1.83 -7.61
C TRP A 148 -23.13 3.23 -6.99
N SER A 149 -24.29 3.75 -6.57
CA SER A 149 -24.39 5.08 -5.95
C SER A 149 -23.70 5.13 -4.58
N GLU A 150 -23.89 4.09 -3.76
CA GLU A 150 -23.24 3.99 -2.45
C GLU A 150 -21.73 3.81 -2.59
N LEU A 151 -21.26 3.04 -3.60
CA LEU A 151 -19.84 2.89 -3.88
C LEU A 151 -19.17 4.20 -4.32
N ASN A 152 -19.89 5.08 -5.01
CA ASN A 152 -19.35 6.36 -5.47
C ASN A 152 -19.07 7.33 -4.30
N THR A 153 -19.83 7.24 -3.21
CA THR A 153 -19.60 8.00 -1.98
C THR A 153 -18.74 7.24 -0.97
N SER A 154 -18.38 5.99 -1.28
CA SER A 154 -17.67 5.14 -0.34
C SER A 154 -16.17 5.43 -0.30
N ARG A 155 -15.61 5.41 0.92
CA ARG A 155 -14.16 5.51 1.16
C ARG A 155 -13.42 4.19 0.97
N LEU A 156 -14.14 3.07 0.97
CA LEU A 156 -13.57 1.72 0.86
C LEU A 156 -14.39 0.92 -0.15
N ASN A 157 -13.71 0.23 -1.06
CA ASN A 157 -14.32 -0.78 -1.92
C ASN A 157 -13.49 -2.06 -1.80
N LEU A 158 -13.90 -2.95 -0.91
CA LEU A 158 -13.20 -4.17 -0.57
C LEU A 158 -13.99 -5.38 -1.08
N VAL A 159 -13.43 -6.16 -2.00
CA VAL A 159 -13.95 -7.48 -2.37
C VAL A 159 -13.16 -8.55 -1.61
N VAL A 160 -13.89 -9.37 -0.85
CA VAL A 160 -13.30 -10.44 -0.04
C VAL A 160 -13.95 -11.78 -0.39
N ALA A 161 -13.10 -12.78 -0.65
CA ALA A 161 -13.52 -14.16 -0.85
C ALA A 161 -12.99 -15.02 0.30
N CYS A 162 -13.89 -15.75 0.95
CA CYS A 162 -13.59 -16.54 2.14
C CYS A 162 -14.01 -17.99 1.95
N SER A 163 -13.21 -18.89 2.52
CA SER A 163 -13.67 -20.23 2.90
C SER A 163 -14.18 -20.19 4.35
N GLU A 164 -14.64 -21.33 4.87
CA GLU A 164 -15.12 -21.42 6.26
C GLU A 164 -14.09 -21.03 7.31
N LYS A 165 -12.80 -21.23 7.01
CA LYS A 165 -11.71 -21.09 7.99
C LYS A 165 -10.78 -19.92 7.71
N LYS A 166 -10.73 -19.44 6.48
CA LYS A 166 -9.72 -18.47 6.05
C LYS A 166 -10.20 -17.61 4.90
N VAL A 167 -9.69 -16.38 4.87
CA VAL A 167 -9.72 -15.50 3.70
C VAL A 167 -8.84 -16.11 2.61
N VAL A 168 -9.36 -16.18 1.39
CA VAL A 168 -8.70 -16.77 0.22
C VAL A 168 -8.17 -15.68 -0.70
N MET A 169 -8.96 -14.62 -0.91
CA MET A 169 -8.63 -13.54 -1.82
C MET A 169 -9.15 -12.22 -1.26
N VAL A 170 -8.33 -11.19 -1.38
CA VAL A 170 -8.67 -9.80 -1.10
C VAL A 170 -8.27 -8.95 -2.30
N GLU A 171 -9.16 -8.05 -2.69
CA GLU A 171 -8.88 -6.98 -3.63
C GLU A 171 -9.62 -5.73 -3.14
N ALA A 172 -8.90 -4.63 -2.97
CA ALA A 172 -9.48 -3.42 -2.40
C ALA A 172 -8.97 -2.16 -3.09
N CYS A 173 -9.82 -1.15 -3.09
CA CYS A 173 -9.48 0.26 -3.34
C CYS A 173 -9.95 1.05 -2.12
N ALA A 174 -9.15 2.00 -1.64
CA ALA A 174 -9.45 2.77 -0.43
C ALA A 174 -8.94 4.21 -0.55
N GLN A 175 -9.67 5.15 0.05
CA GLN A 175 -9.33 6.56 0.17
C GLN A 175 -8.73 6.81 1.56
N GLU A 176 -7.43 6.55 1.69
CA GLU A 176 -6.63 6.79 2.90
C GLU A 176 -7.28 6.21 4.18
N VAL A 177 -7.67 4.94 4.12
CA VAL A 177 -8.25 4.20 5.26
C VAL A 177 -7.13 3.63 6.13
N SER A 178 -7.26 3.70 7.45
CA SER A 178 -6.25 3.18 8.39
C SER A 178 -6.15 1.65 8.33
N SER A 179 -5.02 1.10 8.79
CA SER A 179 -4.81 -0.36 8.79
C SER A 179 -5.78 -1.07 9.74
N GLU A 180 -6.08 -0.45 10.88
CA GLU A 180 -7.04 -0.94 11.87
C GLU A 180 -8.42 -1.03 11.25
N ARG A 181 -8.87 0.06 10.61
CA ARG A 181 -10.18 0.14 9.98
C ARG A 181 -10.33 -0.83 8.81
N PHE A 182 -9.27 -0.99 8.01
CA PHE A 182 -9.22 -1.99 6.94
C PHE A 182 -9.33 -3.42 7.49
N CYS A 183 -8.69 -3.72 8.63
CA CYS A 183 -8.83 -5.00 9.31
C CYS A 183 -10.24 -5.26 9.83
N GLU A 184 -10.91 -4.24 10.36
CA GLU A 184 -12.33 -4.33 10.77
C GLU A 184 -13.23 -4.67 9.58
N ALA A 185 -13.05 -3.97 8.45
CA ALA A 185 -13.80 -4.24 7.22
C ALA A 185 -13.59 -5.68 6.71
N LEU A 186 -12.35 -6.20 6.81
CA LEU A 186 -12.04 -7.59 6.47
C LEU A 186 -12.74 -8.60 7.39
N ARG A 187 -12.77 -8.35 8.70
CA ARG A 187 -13.47 -9.21 9.67
C ARG A 187 -14.97 -9.18 9.43
N PHE A 188 -15.53 -8.00 9.16
CA PHE A 188 -16.92 -7.82 8.81
C PHE A 188 -17.28 -8.62 7.54
N GLY A 189 -16.51 -8.45 6.46
CA GLY A 189 -16.72 -9.23 5.23
C GLY A 189 -16.54 -10.74 5.43
N PHE A 190 -15.58 -11.18 6.25
CA PHE A 190 -15.40 -12.60 6.57
C PHE A 190 -16.62 -13.22 7.24
N LYS A 191 -17.24 -12.50 8.19
CA LYS A 191 -18.46 -12.91 8.88
C LYS A 191 -19.61 -13.05 7.88
N GLU A 192 -19.78 -12.08 7.00
CA GLU A 192 -20.88 -12.02 6.03
C GLU A 192 -20.72 -13.01 4.86
N CYS A 193 -19.51 -13.54 4.62
CA CYS A 193 -19.30 -14.68 3.74
C CYS A 193 -19.87 -16.01 4.29
N GLN A 194 -19.98 -16.18 5.62
CA GLN A 194 -20.33 -17.47 6.22
C GLN A 194 -21.75 -17.96 5.90
N PRO A 195 -22.80 -17.10 5.93
CA PRO A 195 -24.14 -17.49 5.49
C PRO A 195 -24.18 -17.99 4.04
N ILE A 196 -23.42 -17.37 3.15
CA ILE A 196 -23.32 -17.79 1.74
C ILE A 196 -22.73 -19.19 1.64
N ILE A 197 -21.63 -19.44 2.35
CA ILE A 197 -20.97 -20.76 2.38
C ILE A 197 -21.94 -21.84 2.88
N LYS A 198 -22.68 -21.55 3.96
CA LYS A 198 -23.70 -22.46 4.49
C LYS A 198 -24.76 -22.79 3.44
N ALA A 199 -25.31 -21.77 2.76
CA ALA A 199 -26.30 -21.96 1.71
C ALA A 199 -25.76 -22.80 0.53
N LEU A 200 -24.49 -22.62 0.15
CA LEU A 200 -23.84 -23.42 -0.89
C LEU A 200 -23.67 -24.88 -0.49
N ARG A 201 -23.39 -25.17 0.80
CA ARG A 201 -23.36 -26.55 1.30
C ARG A 201 -24.75 -27.19 1.33
N ASP A 202 -25.76 -26.44 1.73
CA ASP A 202 -27.14 -26.92 1.69
C ASP A 202 -27.54 -27.26 0.24
N LEU A 203 -27.19 -26.39 -0.72
CA LEU A 203 -27.35 -26.65 -2.15
C LEU A 203 -26.58 -27.89 -2.61
N GLN A 204 -25.35 -28.10 -2.13
CA GLN A 204 -24.56 -29.29 -2.43
C GLN A 204 -25.26 -30.57 -1.98
N SER A 205 -25.85 -30.56 -0.78
CA SER A 205 -26.55 -31.72 -0.24
C SER A 205 -27.80 -32.09 -1.05
N GLN A 206 -28.48 -31.09 -1.63
CA GLN A 206 -29.73 -31.28 -2.37
C GLN A 206 -29.51 -31.63 -3.84
N ALA A 207 -28.51 -31.00 -4.48
CA ALA A 207 -28.33 -31.05 -5.94
C ALA A 207 -26.89 -31.31 -6.40
N GLY A 208 -25.96 -31.57 -5.48
CA GLY A 208 -24.55 -31.81 -5.79
C GLY A 208 -24.32 -33.19 -6.42
N LYS A 209 -23.51 -33.23 -7.47
CA LYS A 209 -23.00 -34.48 -8.04
C LYS A 209 -21.92 -35.05 -7.11
N MET A 210 -21.78 -36.38 -7.11
CA MET A 210 -20.68 -37.05 -6.41
C MET A 210 -19.34 -36.53 -6.95
N LYS A 211 -18.45 -36.12 -6.04
CA LYS A 211 -17.10 -35.67 -6.40
C LYS A 211 -16.32 -36.84 -6.97
N ARG A 212 -15.68 -36.61 -8.12
CA ARG A 212 -14.76 -37.55 -8.76
C ARG A 212 -13.52 -37.71 -7.87
N THR A 213 -12.86 -38.85 -7.96
CA THR A 213 -11.56 -39.04 -7.32
C THR A 213 -10.48 -38.32 -8.12
N CYS A 214 -9.59 -37.59 -7.43
CA CYS A 214 -8.37 -37.09 -8.04
C CYS A 214 -7.33 -38.22 -8.00
N PRO A 215 -6.69 -38.60 -9.11
CA PRO A 215 -5.55 -39.50 -9.03
C PRO A 215 -4.44 -38.78 -8.26
N VAL A 216 -3.95 -39.40 -7.19
CA VAL A 216 -2.77 -38.92 -6.48
C VAL A 216 -1.57 -39.59 -7.13
N LEU A 217 -0.65 -38.78 -7.65
CA LEU A 217 0.63 -39.28 -8.14
C LEU A 217 1.57 -39.37 -6.94
N ASP A 218 1.58 -40.50 -6.24
CA ASP A 218 2.51 -40.69 -5.13
C ASP A 218 3.95 -40.76 -5.65
N THR A 219 4.82 -39.99 -5.00
CA THR A 219 6.27 -40.07 -5.23
C THR A 219 6.79 -41.24 -4.41
N PRO A 220 7.45 -42.26 -5.01
CA PRO A 220 8.03 -43.36 -4.26
C PRO A 220 8.99 -42.84 -3.17
N VAL A 221 8.93 -43.43 -1.97
CA VAL A 221 9.76 -43.00 -0.82
C VAL A 221 11.25 -43.06 -1.17
N GLU A 222 11.66 -44.14 -1.84
CA GLU A 222 13.03 -44.37 -2.28
C GLU A 222 13.53 -43.28 -3.26
N LEU A 223 12.63 -42.78 -4.12
CA LEU A 223 12.92 -41.68 -5.05
C LEU A 223 13.12 -40.37 -4.29
N LEU A 224 12.24 -40.07 -3.34
CA LEU A 224 12.33 -38.88 -2.50
C LEU A 224 13.64 -38.86 -1.71
N GLU A 225 14.00 -39.98 -1.07
CA GLU A 225 15.25 -40.11 -0.31
C GLU A 225 16.48 -39.96 -1.21
N ALA A 226 16.46 -40.55 -2.41
CA ALA A 226 17.55 -40.40 -3.36
C ALA A 226 17.75 -38.94 -3.80
N VAL A 227 16.66 -38.23 -4.10
CA VAL A 227 16.70 -36.80 -4.43
C VAL A 227 17.19 -35.96 -3.25
N GLN A 228 16.70 -36.24 -2.04
CA GLN A 228 17.12 -35.50 -0.84
C GLN A 228 18.62 -35.64 -0.57
N ARG A 229 19.16 -36.87 -0.67
CA ARG A 229 20.59 -37.12 -0.47
C ARG A 229 21.49 -36.34 -1.45
N LEU A 230 21.00 -36.11 -2.67
CA LEU A 230 21.79 -35.49 -3.74
C LEU A 230 21.60 -33.97 -3.84
N SER A 231 20.46 -33.44 -3.40
CA SER A 231 20.12 -32.04 -3.62
C SER A 231 20.12 -31.17 -2.35
N VAL A 232 19.86 -31.72 -1.16
CA VAL A 232 19.65 -30.89 0.04
C VAL A 232 20.87 -30.05 0.42
N GLU A 233 22.05 -30.64 0.49
CA GLU A 233 23.29 -29.93 0.87
C GLU A 233 23.69 -28.89 -0.20
N PRO A 234 23.78 -29.23 -1.50
CA PRO A 234 24.05 -28.22 -2.54
C PRO A 234 23.04 -27.06 -2.56
N LEU A 235 21.75 -27.36 -2.38
CA LEU A 235 20.71 -26.32 -2.33
C LEU A 235 20.85 -25.44 -1.09
N ASP A 236 21.22 -26.02 0.05
CA ASP A 236 21.44 -25.27 1.29
C ASP A 236 22.61 -24.29 1.12
N GLU A 237 23.73 -24.74 0.54
CA GLU A 237 24.88 -23.89 0.20
C GLU A 237 24.48 -22.75 -0.76
N ILE A 238 23.68 -23.04 -1.79
CA ILE A 238 23.20 -22.04 -2.74
C ILE A 238 22.32 -20.99 -2.04
N PHE A 239 21.42 -21.41 -1.15
CA PHE A 239 20.51 -20.48 -0.45
C PHE A 239 21.19 -19.71 0.68
N SER A 240 22.28 -20.23 1.26
CA SER A 240 23.10 -19.53 2.25
C SER A 240 24.19 -18.65 1.64
N ASN A 241 24.39 -18.70 0.32
CA ASN A 241 25.30 -17.79 -0.37
C ASN A 241 24.59 -16.49 -0.81
N PHE A 242 24.74 -15.46 0.01
CA PHE A 242 24.12 -14.15 -0.21
C PHE A 242 24.79 -13.31 -1.31
N SER A 243 25.95 -13.75 -1.84
CA SER A 243 26.65 -13.01 -2.91
C SER A 243 26.04 -13.25 -4.29
N TYR A 244 25.18 -14.25 -4.45
CA TYR A 244 24.56 -14.57 -5.74
C TYR A 244 23.50 -13.55 -6.13
N SER A 245 23.60 -13.06 -7.38
CA SER A 245 22.49 -12.42 -8.08
C SER A 245 21.37 -13.42 -8.38
N LYS A 246 20.18 -12.93 -8.77
CA LYS A 246 19.07 -13.80 -9.20
C LYS A 246 19.49 -14.79 -10.28
N MET A 247 20.16 -14.29 -11.32
CA MET A 247 20.54 -15.12 -12.48
C MET A 247 21.58 -16.18 -12.11
N GLU A 248 22.55 -15.85 -11.25
CA GLU A 248 23.54 -16.81 -10.78
C GLU A 248 22.89 -17.89 -9.92
N ARG A 249 22.02 -17.50 -8.99
CA ARG A 249 21.27 -18.45 -8.16
C ARG A 249 20.43 -19.38 -9.01
N ASP A 250 19.71 -18.86 -10.01
CA ASP A 250 18.90 -19.66 -10.93
C ASP A 250 19.78 -20.66 -11.70
N ARG A 251 20.95 -20.23 -12.19
CA ARG A 251 21.91 -21.13 -12.89
C ARG A 251 22.41 -22.25 -12.00
N GLU A 252 22.84 -21.95 -10.77
CA GLU A 252 23.32 -22.96 -9.83
C GLU A 252 22.20 -23.93 -9.41
N MET A 253 20.99 -23.41 -9.16
CA MET A 253 19.82 -24.26 -8.88
C MET A 253 19.48 -25.18 -10.06
N PHE A 254 19.56 -24.68 -11.29
CA PHE A 254 19.34 -25.52 -12.48
C PHE A 254 20.46 -26.54 -12.67
N ALA A 255 21.71 -26.21 -12.37
CA ALA A 255 22.81 -27.16 -12.41
C ALA A 255 22.62 -28.31 -11.39
N VAL A 256 22.16 -27.99 -10.17
CA VAL A 256 21.80 -29.01 -9.16
C VAL A 256 20.62 -29.84 -9.63
N ARG A 257 19.58 -29.21 -10.19
CA ARG A 257 18.42 -29.93 -10.74
C ARG A 257 18.85 -30.91 -11.82
N ASP A 258 19.61 -30.45 -12.81
CA ASP A 258 19.95 -31.26 -13.99
C ASP A 258 20.91 -32.40 -13.61
N SER A 259 21.88 -32.14 -12.73
CA SER A 259 22.79 -33.17 -12.22
C SER A 259 22.08 -34.20 -11.33
N CYS A 260 21.20 -33.76 -10.42
CA CYS A 260 20.39 -34.63 -9.57
C CYS A 260 19.43 -35.47 -10.43
N SER A 261 18.70 -34.86 -11.36
CA SER A 261 17.80 -35.57 -12.26
C SER A 261 18.53 -36.62 -13.09
N ALA A 262 19.71 -36.31 -13.64
CA ALA A 262 20.51 -37.26 -14.40
C ALA A 262 21.04 -38.43 -13.55
N ALA A 263 21.44 -38.17 -12.30
CA ALA A 263 21.91 -39.21 -11.38
C ALA A 263 20.77 -40.12 -10.92
N VAL A 264 19.62 -39.55 -10.58
CA VAL A 264 18.43 -40.29 -10.13
C VAL A 264 17.83 -41.10 -11.28
N GLN A 265 17.78 -40.55 -12.50
CA GLN A 265 17.30 -41.29 -13.68
C GLN A 265 18.14 -42.54 -13.98
N LYS A 266 19.45 -42.51 -13.71
CA LYS A 266 20.32 -43.71 -13.83
C LYS A 266 20.01 -44.77 -12.77
N GLN A 267 19.63 -44.36 -11.57
CA GLN A 267 19.26 -45.27 -10.48
C GLN A 267 17.85 -45.84 -10.66
N PHE A 268 16.94 -45.04 -11.24
CA PHE A 268 15.54 -45.40 -11.48
C PHE A 268 15.17 -45.20 -12.97
N PRO A 269 15.59 -46.10 -13.88
CA PRO A 269 15.34 -45.95 -15.32
C PRO A 269 13.86 -45.94 -15.71
N ASP A 270 13.03 -46.64 -14.92
CA ASP A 270 11.61 -46.82 -15.20
C ASP A 270 10.75 -45.64 -14.71
N VAL A 271 11.33 -44.69 -13.96
CA VAL A 271 10.62 -43.51 -13.46
C VAL A 271 10.59 -42.43 -14.55
N PRO A 272 9.42 -41.82 -14.82
CA PRO A 272 9.31 -40.75 -15.81
C PRO A 272 10.07 -39.50 -15.36
N ALA A 273 10.83 -38.89 -16.28
CA ALA A 273 11.67 -37.72 -16.01
C ALA A 273 10.90 -36.55 -15.36
N ASN A 274 9.66 -36.29 -15.79
CA ASN A 274 8.81 -35.25 -15.20
C ASN A 274 8.61 -35.46 -13.68
N LEU A 275 8.39 -36.71 -13.24
CA LEU A 275 8.19 -37.00 -11.81
C LEU A 275 9.46 -36.76 -11.00
N ILE A 276 10.64 -36.99 -11.59
CA ILE A 276 11.94 -36.70 -10.96
C ILE A 276 12.10 -35.19 -10.82
N GLU A 277 11.87 -34.42 -11.89
CA GLU A 277 11.93 -32.96 -11.87
C GLU A 277 10.97 -32.35 -10.85
N ASP A 278 9.72 -32.85 -10.80
CA ASP A 278 8.70 -32.42 -9.84
C ASP A 278 9.15 -32.73 -8.40
N THR A 279 9.80 -33.86 -8.18
CA THR A 279 10.33 -34.25 -6.86
C THR A 279 11.51 -33.36 -6.44
N VAL A 280 12.42 -33.06 -7.36
CA VAL A 280 13.52 -32.10 -7.12
C VAL A 280 12.95 -30.74 -6.76
N PHE A 281 11.95 -30.25 -7.49
CA PHE A 281 11.31 -28.97 -7.20
C PHE A 281 10.66 -28.92 -5.81
N GLU A 282 9.96 -29.99 -5.40
CA GLU A 282 9.37 -30.06 -4.05
C GLU A 282 10.44 -30.09 -2.95
N VAL A 283 11.56 -30.79 -3.16
CA VAL A 283 12.70 -30.75 -2.22
C VAL A 283 13.33 -29.36 -2.17
N THR A 284 13.57 -28.71 -3.32
CA THR A 284 14.07 -27.32 -3.37
C THR A 284 13.19 -26.35 -2.60
N LYS A 285 11.86 -26.46 -2.78
CA LYS A 285 10.89 -25.66 -2.04
C LYS A 285 10.93 -25.95 -0.53
N SER A 286 11.10 -27.20 -0.14
CA SER A 286 11.23 -27.61 1.27
C SER A 286 12.49 -27.01 1.90
N VAL A 287 13.64 -27.13 1.22
CA VAL A 287 14.92 -26.57 1.69
C VAL A 287 14.84 -25.05 1.83
N PHE A 288 14.30 -24.35 0.83
CA PHE A 288 14.12 -22.90 0.90
C PHE A 288 13.23 -22.49 2.09
N ARG A 289 12.09 -23.16 2.27
CA ARG A 289 11.18 -22.88 3.40
C ARG A 289 11.83 -23.14 4.75
N ARG A 290 12.60 -24.21 4.86
CA ARG A 290 13.34 -24.57 6.08
C ARG A 290 14.37 -23.49 6.43
N ASN A 291 15.13 -23.00 5.45
CA ASN A 291 16.11 -21.94 5.69
C ASN A 291 15.46 -20.64 6.16
N VAL A 292 14.31 -20.29 5.58
CA VAL A 292 13.55 -19.12 6.00
C VAL A 292 12.96 -19.30 7.41
N LEU A 293 12.37 -20.46 7.73
CA LEU A 293 11.63 -20.64 8.99
C LEU A 293 12.48 -21.09 10.19
N GLU A 294 13.57 -21.81 9.95
CA GLU A 294 14.40 -22.40 11.02
C GLU A 294 15.73 -21.66 11.21
N LYS A 295 16.26 -21.04 10.14
CA LYS A 295 17.53 -20.30 10.19
C LYS A 295 17.34 -18.78 10.20
N ASP A 296 16.09 -18.30 10.10
CA ASP A 296 15.75 -16.88 9.93
C ASP A 296 16.52 -16.18 8.80
N GLN A 297 16.86 -16.95 7.75
CA GLN A 297 17.70 -16.48 6.65
C GLN A 297 16.90 -16.40 5.35
N ARG A 298 16.85 -15.20 4.76
CA ARG A 298 16.40 -15.00 3.38
C ARG A 298 17.53 -15.34 2.42
N CYS A 299 17.18 -15.77 1.20
CA CYS A 299 18.17 -16.16 0.19
C CYS A 299 19.11 -15.02 -0.25
N ASP A 300 18.75 -13.76 0.02
CA ASP A 300 19.55 -12.58 -0.26
C ASP A 300 20.17 -11.96 1.00
N GLY A 301 20.18 -12.69 2.13
CA GLY A 301 20.85 -12.30 3.37
C GLY A 301 20.17 -11.16 4.14
N ARG A 302 18.98 -10.73 3.72
CA ARG A 302 18.22 -9.68 4.41
C ARG A 302 17.49 -10.23 5.64
N GLU A 303 17.26 -9.36 6.60
CA GLU A 303 16.27 -9.56 7.68
C GLU A 303 14.83 -9.56 7.11
N PHE A 304 13.87 -10.00 7.91
CA PHE A 304 12.46 -10.09 7.49
C PHE A 304 11.82 -8.74 7.19
N ASP A 305 12.22 -7.70 7.91
CA ASP A 305 11.73 -6.32 7.81
C ASP A 305 12.59 -5.45 6.88
N ALA A 306 13.80 -5.90 6.52
CA ALA A 306 14.70 -5.16 5.65
C ALA A 306 14.20 -5.07 4.19
N LEU A 307 14.18 -3.83 3.67
CA LEU A 307 13.92 -3.53 2.26
C LEU A 307 15.17 -3.78 1.40
N ARG A 308 14.96 -3.94 0.08
CA ARG A 308 16.07 -3.92 -0.90
C ARG A 308 16.54 -2.47 -1.12
N PRO A 309 17.76 -2.25 -1.61
CA PRO A 309 18.22 -0.92 -2.03
C PRO A 309 17.20 -0.26 -2.96
N ILE A 310 16.92 1.03 -2.74
CA ILE A 310 15.95 1.81 -3.52
C ILE A 310 16.70 2.95 -4.19
N GLU A 311 16.49 3.09 -5.50
CA GLU A 311 17.01 4.19 -6.30
C GLU A 311 15.84 4.82 -7.07
N CYS A 312 15.81 6.14 -7.12
CA CYS A 312 14.75 6.90 -7.75
C CYS A 312 15.37 8.01 -8.60
N GLU A 313 14.97 8.08 -9.87
CA GLU A 313 15.29 9.18 -10.76
C GLU A 313 14.00 9.77 -11.33
N VAL A 314 13.99 11.07 -11.57
CA VAL A 314 12.88 11.84 -12.18
C VAL A 314 13.46 12.76 -13.24
N ASP A 315 12.62 13.32 -14.13
CA ASP A 315 13.04 14.29 -15.14
C ASP A 315 14.14 13.73 -16.08
N LEU A 316 13.99 12.45 -16.46
CA LEU A 316 14.92 11.72 -17.33
C LEU A 316 14.92 12.29 -18.75
N PHE A 317 13.75 12.76 -19.23
CA PHE A 317 13.58 13.22 -20.60
C PHE A 317 12.79 14.52 -20.67
N LYS A 318 13.47 15.60 -21.08
CA LYS A 318 12.90 16.95 -21.23
C LYS A 318 11.73 17.07 -22.21
N SER A 319 11.58 16.12 -23.14
CA SER A 319 10.49 16.11 -24.11
C SER A 319 9.19 15.52 -23.59
N LEU A 320 9.22 14.83 -22.44
CA LEU A 320 8.04 14.21 -21.84
C LEU A 320 7.40 15.16 -20.84
N HIS A 321 6.08 15.01 -20.60
CA HIS A 321 5.43 15.80 -19.56
C HIS A 321 5.94 15.39 -18.17
N GLY A 322 6.05 14.09 -17.91
CA GLY A 322 6.71 13.59 -16.70
C GLY A 322 7.36 12.24 -16.96
N SER A 323 8.47 11.99 -16.27
CA SER A 323 9.22 10.75 -16.39
C SER A 323 9.86 10.36 -15.06
N SER A 324 9.91 9.06 -14.79
CA SER A 324 10.58 8.52 -13.61
C SER A 324 11.17 7.14 -13.86
N LEU A 325 12.21 6.83 -13.13
CA LEU A 325 12.82 5.50 -13.05
C LEU A 325 12.86 5.14 -11.57
N PHE A 326 12.14 4.09 -11.21
CA PHE A 326 12.12 3.56 -9.85
C PHE A 326 12.76 2.18 -9.85
N GLN A 327 13.75 1.99 -8.99
CA GLN A 327 14.42 0.72 -8.81
C GLN A 327 14.38 0.30 -7.34
N ARG A 328 14.09 -0.99 -7.12
CA ARG A 328 14.13 -1.63 -5.81
C ARG A 328 14.79 -3.00 -5.93
N GLY A 329 16.09 -3.05 -5.65
CA GLY A 329 16.96 -4.18 -5.99
C GLY A 329 16.92 -4.46 -7.49
N GLU A 330 16.71 -5.73 -7.87
CA GLU A 330 16.58 -6.17 -9.27
C GLU A 330 15.12 -6.05 -9.81
N THR A 331 14.36 -5.06 -9.33
CA THR A 331 13.07 -4.68 -9.92
C THR A 331 13.15 -3.22 -10.32
N GLN A 332 13.05 -2.94 -11.60
CA GLN A 332 13.17 -1.59 -12.16
C GLN A 332 11.97 -1.29 -13.05
N VAL A 333 11.35 -0.12 -12.84
CA VAL A 333 10.20 0.34 -13.61
C VAL A 333 10.44 1.76 -14.08
N PHE A 334 10.35 1.94 -15.39
CA PHE A 334 10.29 3.24 -16.03
C PHE A 334 8.84 3.66 -16.19
N CYS A 335 8.50 4.89 -15.80
CA CYS A 335 7.15 5.43 -15.96
C CYS A 335 7.18 6.76 -16.71
N THR A 336 6.19 6.95 -17.58
CA THR A 336 5.93 8.23 -18.24
C THR A 336 4.52 8.72 -17.92
N ALA A 337 4.41 10.01 -17.62
CA ALA A 337 3.16 10.72 -17.47
C ALA A 337 2.89 11.55 -18.72
N THR A 338 1.67 11.41 -19.26
CA THR A 338 1.19 12.19 -20.41
C THR A 338 -0.11 12.89 -20.06
N LEU A 339 -0.14 14.21 -20.28
CA LEU A 339 -1.31 15.05 -20.09
C LEU A 339 -1.99 15.29 -21.44
N GLY A 340 -3.31 15.16 -21.47
CA GLY A 340 -4.15 15.41 -22.63
C GLY A 340 -5.37 16.25 -22.28
N SER A 341 -6.06 16.76 -23.30
CA SER A 341 -7.35 17.47 -23.11
C SER A 341 -8.42 16.51 -22.57
N LEU A 342 -9.50 17.03 -21.97
CA LEU A 342 -10.64 16.23 -21.50
C LEU A 342 -11.27 15.38 -22.61
N ASN A 343 -11.21 15.83 -23.87
CA ASN A 343 -11.69 15.05 -25.03
C ASN A 343 -10.85 13.80 -25.32
N SER A 344 -9.68 13.69 -24.71
CA SER A 344 -8.80 12.51 -24.79
C SER A 344 -9.19 11.42 -23.80
N ALA A 345 -10.18 11.68 -22.92
CA ALA A 345 -10.70 10.70 -21.99
C ALA A 345 -11.23 9.48 -22.74
N ARG A 346 -10.89 8.28 -22.24
CA ARG A 346 -11.31 7.03 -22.87
C ARG A 346 -12.79 6.81 -22.61
N GLN A 347 -13.57 6.75 -23.68
CA GLN A 347 -14.97 6.38 -23.61
C GLN A 347 -15.08 4.87 -23.35
N LEU A 348 -15.85 4.51 -22.33
CA LEU A 348 -16.13 3.12 -21.97
C LEU A 348 -17.48 2.71 -22.56
N ASP A 349 -17.47 1.64 -23.37
CA ASP A 349 -18.68 0.99 -23.89
C ASP A 349 -18.97 -0.23 -23.01
N THR A 350 -19.46 0.02 -21.79
CA THR A 350 -19.79 -1.04 -20.81
C THR A 350 -21.29 -1.34 -20.83
N ALA A 351 -21.64 -2.61 -20.63
CA ALA A 351 -23.03 -3.04 -20.51
C ALA A 351 -23.63 -2.69 -19.13
N VAL A 352 -22.77 -2.36 -18.16
CA VAL A 352 -23.12 -2.14 -16.75
C VAL A 352 -22.32 -0.95 -16.19
N GLY A 353 -22.92 -0.24 -15.24
CA GLY A 353 -22.30 0.84 -14.47
C GLY A 353 -22.42 2.22 -15.13
N ASP A 354 -22.24 3.26 -14.32
CA ASP A 354 -22.45 4.66 -14.71
C ASP A 354 -21.21 5.37 -15.27
N VAL A 355 -20.04 4.71 -15.19
CA VAL A 355 -18.77 5.30 -15.65
C VAL A 355 -18.68 5.26 -17.17
N LYS A 356 -18.99 6.39 -17.81
CA LYS A 356 -18.98 6.54 -19.28
C LYS A 356 -17.62 6.92 -19.84
N GLU A 357 -16.79 7.57 -19.04
CA GLU A 357 -15.47 8.03 -19.45
C GLU A 357 -14.43 7.81 -18.36
N LYS A 358 -13.20 7.53 -18.79
CA LYS A 358 -12.04 7.31 -17.92
C LYS A 358 -10.98 8.37 -18.20
N ARG A 359 -10.76 9.24 -17.22
CA ARG A 359 -9.83 10.38 -17.31
C ARG A 359 -8.44 10.05 -16.80
N PHE A 360 -8.33 9.13 -15.84
CA PHE A 360 -7.06 8.62 -15.34
C PHE A 360 -6.85 7.20 -15.89
N MET A 361 -5.73 6.97 -16.56
CA MET A 361 -5.44 5.69 -17.22
C MET A 361 -4.02 5.26 -16.90
N LEU A 362 -3.84 4.02 -16.46
CA LEU A 362 -2.52 3.41 -16.30
C LEU A 362 -2.37 2.18 -17.18
N HIS A 363 -1.39 2.22 -18.07
CA HIS A 363 -0.97 1.08 -18.88
C HIS A 363 0.29 0.47 -18.28
N TYR A 364 0.25 -0.84 -18.07
CA TYR A 364 1.37 -1.61 -17.53
C TYR A 364 1.89 -2.56 -18.60
N GLU A 365 3.19 -2.49 -18.87
CA GLU A 365 3.89 -3.27 -19.88
C GLU A 365 4.92 -4.18 -19.21
N PHE A 366 4.87 -5.47 -19.53
CA PHE A 366 5.78 -6.51 -19.03
C PHE A 366 6.49 -7.19 -20.19
N PRO A 367 7.48 -6.53 -20.80
CA PRO A 367 8.19 -7.09 -21.94
C PRO A 367 9.05 -8.29 -21.51
N PRO A 368 9.26 -9.29 -22.39
CA PRO A 368 9.93 -10.54 -22.00
C PRO A 368 11.40 -10.36 -21.60
N PHE A 369 12.04 -9.27 -22.06
CA PHE A 369 13.42 -8.96 -21.66
C PHE A 369 13.57 -8.67 -20.16
N CYS A 370 12.51 -8.24 -19.45
CA CYS A 370 12.61 -7.89 -18.04
C CYS A 370 12.87 -9.08 -17.10
N VAL A 371 12.72 -10.30 -17.62
CA VAL A 371 13.06 -11.56 -16.96
C VAL A 371 14.08 -12.37 -17.77
N ASN A 372 14.71 -11.77 -18.78
CA ASN A 372 15.65 -12.42 -19.70
C ASN A 372 15.05 -13.63 -20.45
N GLU A 373 13.81 -13.50 -20.92
CA GLU A 373 13.12 -14.52 -21.71
C GLU A 373 12.81 -14.03 -23.13
N ILE A 374 12.49 -14.97 -24.03
CA ILE A 374 11.94 -14.69 -25.35
C ILE A 374 10.43 -14.93 -25.29
N GLY A 375 9.63 -13.94 -25.68
CA GLY A 375 8.17 -14.00 -25.63
C GLY A 375 7.50 -13.24 -26.77
N LEU A 376 6.25 -13.60 -27.06
CA LEU A 376 5.43 -12.92 -28.06
C LEU A 376 4.88 -11.61 -27.48
N VAL A 377 5.32 -10.47 -28.02
CA VAL A 377 4.77 -9.15 -27.72
C VAL A 377 3.67 -8.84 -28.75
N PHE A 378 2.42 -9.16 -28.42
CA PHE A 378 1.31 -8.92 -29.35
C PHE A 378 0.15 -8.15 -28.71
N ARG A 379 -0.36 -8.61 -27.57
CA ARG A 379 -1.45 -7.97 -26.83
C ARG A 379 -1.15 -8.01 -25.34
N SER A 380 -1.66 -7.02 -24.62
CA SER A 380 -1.60 -7.02 -23.15
C SER A 380 -2.20 -8.31 -22.62
N THR A 381 -1.38 -9.03 -21.87
CA THR A 381 -1.76 -10.24 -21.17
C THR A 381 -2.75 -9.92 -20.05
N ARG A 382 -3.50 -10.93 -19.61
CA ARG A 382 -4.41 -10.78 -18.45
C ARG A 382 -3.65 -10.32 -17.21
N ARG A 383 -2.37 -10.70 -17.06
CA ARG A 383 -1.55 -10.31 -15.91
C ARG A 383 -1.19 -8.83 -15.96
N GLU A 384 -0.81 -8.33 -17.13
CA GLU A 384 -0.53 -6.90 -17.32
C GLU A 384 -1.75 -6.03 -17.03
N ILE A 385 -2.93 -6.41 -17.54
CA ILE A 385 -4.19 -5.70 -17.25
C ILE A 385 -4.47 -5.70 -15.74
N GLY A 386 -4.29 -6.84 -15.06
CA GLY A 386 -4.51 -6.94 -13.62
C GLY A 386 -3.52 -6.11 -12.78
N HIS A 387 -2.24 -6.09 -13.15
CA HIS A 387 -1.24 -5.26 -12.47
C HIS A 387 -1.44 -3.77 -12.77
N GLY A 388 -1.83 -3.43 -14.00
CA GLY A 388 -2.18 -2.08 -14.39
C GLY A 388 -3.36 -1.55 -13.58
N ASN A 389 -4.45 -2.33 -13.49
CA ASN A 389 -5.60 -1.97 -12.66
C ASN A 389 -5.24 -1.83 -11.18
N LEU A 390 -4.37 -2.69 -10.64
CA LEU A 390 -3.90 -2.57 -9.25
C LEU A 390 -3.17 -1.25 -9.02
N ALA A 391 -2.24 -0.90 -9.90
CA ALA A 391 -1.47 0.35 -9.78
C ALA A 391 -2.35 1.57 -10.02
N GLU A 392 -3.32 1.47 -10.93
CA GLU A 392 -4.29 2.52 -11.20
C GLU A 392 -5.18 2.80 -9.98
N MET A 393 -5.78 1.77 -9.38
CA MET A 393 -6.60 1.89 -8.16
C MET A 393 -5.81 2.46 -6.98
N ALA A 394 -4.49 2.24 -6.92
CA ALA A 394 -3.65 2.80 -5.87
C ALA A 394 -3.34 4.29 -6.09
N LEU A 395 -3.29 4.75 -7.34
CA LEU A 395 -2.92 6.14 -7.69
C LEU A 395 -4.13 7.03 -7.94
N GLU A 396 -5.26 6.48 -8.38
CA GLU A 396 -6.48 7.25 -8.66
C GLU A 396 -6.95 8.08 -7.45
N PRO A 397 -6.96 7.57 -6.20
CA PRO A 397 -7.39 8.36 -5.04
C PRO A 397 -6.51 9.57 -4.74
N VAL A 398 -5.23 9.57 -5.16
CA VAL A 398 -4.32 10.70 -4.95
C VAL A 398 -4.41 11.75 -6.06
N VAL A 399 -5.13 11.47 -7.15
CA VAL A 399 -5.35 12.42 -8.24
C VAL A 399 -6.63 13.23 -7.95
N PRO A 400 -6.58 14.57 -7.93
CA PRO A 400 -7.74 15.41 -7.70
C PRO A 400 -8.85 15.15 -8.73
N LYS A 401 -10.10 15.06 -8.26
CA LYS A 401 -11.27 14.83 -9.14
C LYS A 401 -11.50 15.96 -10.14
N ASP A 402 -11.17 17.19 -9.75
CA ASP A 402 -11.34 18.40 -10.57
C ASP A 402 -10.13 18.71 -11.47
N PHE A 403 -9.25 17.73 -11.70
CA PHE A 403 -8.08 17.94 -12.53
C PHE A 403 -8.47 18.23 -14.00
N PRO A 404 -8.03 19.36 -14.59
CA PRO A 404 -8.52 19.84 -15.88
C PRO A 404 -7.99 19.07 -17.10
N PHE A 405 -7.21 18.00 -16.88
CA PHE A 405 -6.57 17.20 -17.92
C PHE A 405 -6.94 15.72 -17.80
N THR A 406 -6.90 15.03 -18.93
CA THR A 406 -6.83 13.56 -18.96
C THR A 406 -5.39 13.14 -18.71
N VAL A 407 -5.18 12.17 -17.83
CA VAL A 407 -3.86 11.68 -17.43
C VAL A 407 -3.68 10.25 -17.90
N ARG A 408 -2.60 10.00 -18.63
CA ARG A 408 -2.16 8.66 -19.01
C ARG A 408 -0.78 8.39 -18.44
N LEU A 409 -0.70 7.39 -17.57
CA LEU A 409 0.54 6.78 -17.13
C LEU A 409 0.85 5.56 -18.01
N THR A 410 2.10 5.43 -18.44
CA THR A 410 2.62 4.21 -19.06
C THR A 410 3.79 3.73 -18.22
N THR A 411 3.68 2.52 -17.70
CA THR A 411 4.71 1.90 -16.86
C THR A 411 5.31 0.72 -17.61
N GLN A 412 6.61 0.78 -17.84
CA GLN A 412 7.38 -0.26 -18.50
C GLN A 412 8.31 -0.91 -17.49
N VAL A 413 8.12 -2.21 -17.26
CA VAL A 413 9.01 -2.97 -16.39
C VAL A 413 10.29 -3.29 -17.14
N LEU A 414 11.41 -2.76 -16.66
CA LEU A 414 12.73 -2.98 -17.25
C LEU A 414 13.43 -4.20 -16.64
N GLU A 415 13.26 -4.40 -15.33
CA GLU A 415 13.76 -5.57 -14.60
C GLU A 415 12.68 -6.09 -13.65
N SER A 416 12.58 -7.41 -13.48
CA SER A 416 11.61 -8.02 -12.56
C SER A 416 12.21 -9.09 -11.67
N ASN A 417 12.34 -8.76 -10.38
CA ASN A 417 12.62 -9.74 -9.33
C ASN A 417 11.79 -9.50 -8.06
N GLY A 418 10.57 -8.98 -8.20
CA GLY A 418 9.63 -8.87 -7.08
C GLY A 418 8.74 -7.64 -7.15
N SER A 419 7.43 -7.88 -7.05
CA SER A 419 6.33 -6.90 -7.08
C SER A 419 6.59 -5.67 -7.95
N SER A 420 6.68 -5.89 -9.27
CA SER A 420 6.77 -4.83 -10.27
C SER A 420 5.52 -3.95 -10.31
N SER A 421 4.35 -4.45 -9.90
CA SER A 421 3.12 -3.65 -9.80
C SER A 421 3.22 -2.56 -8.73
N LEU A 422 3.81 -2.84 -7.56
CA LEU A 422 4.03 -1.81 -6.54
C LEU A 422 5.16 -0.85 -6.93
N ALA A 423 6.18 -1.35 -7.64
CA ALA A 423 7.18 -0.47 -8.25
C ALA A 423 6.55 0.49 -9.27
N SER A 424 5.55 0.04 -10.04
CA SER A 424 4.75 0.90 -10.93
C SER A 424 3.94 1.96 -10.18
N VAL A 425 3.48 1.70 -8.96
CA VAL A 425 2.84 2.72 -8.11
C VAL A 425 3.84 3.80 -7.71
N CYS A 426 5.02 3.41 -7.22
CA CYS A 426 6.08 4.35 -6.87
C CYS A 426 6.53 5.18 -8.09
N ALA A 427 6.82 4.52 -9.21
CA ALA A 427 7.22 5.18 -10.44
C ALA A 427 6.11 6.12 -10.96
N GLY A 428 4.85 5.66 -10.94
CA GLY A 428 3.70 6.47 -11.35
C GLY A 428 3.54 7.72 -10.50
N SER A 429 3.65 7.62 -9.18
CA SER A 429 3.60 8.78 -8.28
C SER A 429 4.71 9.80 -8.58
N LEU A 430 5.95 9.33 -8.77
CA LEU A 430 7.09 10.18 -9.12
C LEU A 430 6.92 10.85 -10.50
N ALA A 431 6.41 10.12 -11.49
CA ALA A 431 6.17 10.65 -12.83
C ALA A 431 5.03 11.68 -12.85
N LEU A 432 4.02 11.51 -12.00
CA LEU A 432 2.99 12.53 -11.78
C LEU A 432 3.63 13.77 -11.17
N MET A 433 4.37 13.66 -10.05
CA MET A 433 5.04 14.82 -9.44
C MET A 433 5.95 15.58 -10.42
N ASP A 434 6.69 14.86 -11.27
CA ASP A 434 7.52 15.47 -12.31
C ASP A 434 6.67 16.26 -13.33
N ALA A 435 5.55 15.70 -13.77
CA ALA A 435 4.59 16.39 -14.64
C ALA A 435 3.95 17.62 -13.98
N ASP A 436 3.86 17.66 -12.65
CA ASP A 436 3.34 18.83 -11.91
C ASP A 436 4.29 20.00 -11.96
N SER A 437 5.59 19.74 -12.00
CA SER A 437 6.58 20.80 -12.07
C SER A 437 6.39 21.66 -13.34
N LEU A 438 5.81 21.07 -14.39
CA LEU A 438 5.37 21.78 -15.59
C LEU A 438 4.01 22.51 -15.41
N LEU A 439 3.15 22.03 -14.52
CA LEU A 439 1.80 22.56 -14.27
C LEU A 439 1.72 23.59 -13.14
N SER A 440 2.69 23.62 -12.23
CA SER A 440 2.81 24.57 -11.11
C SER A 440 3.09 26.00 -11.55
N GLN A 441 3.39 26.23 -12.84
CA GLN A 441 3.29 27.56 -13.46
C GLN A 441 1.84 28.01 -13.75
N CYS A 442 0.87 27.09 -13.68
CA CYS A 442 -0.53 27.30 -14.09
C CYS A 442 -1.57 27.05 -12.98
N LEU A 443 -1.25 26.37 -11.87
CA LEU A 443 -2.23 26.02 -10.84
C LEU A 443 -1.69 26.18 -9.41
N SER A 444 -2.55 26.71 -8.51
CA SER A 444 -2.29 26.88 -7.08
C SER A 444 -2.57 25.59 -6.29
N ARG A 445 -1.50 24.97 -5.77
CA ARG A 445 -1.41 23.99 -4.66
C ARG A 445 -2.22 22.66 -4.70
N ASP A 446 -1.64 21.67 -4.00
CA ASP A 446 -2.21 20.42 -3.45
C ASP A 446 -2.00 19.06 -4.15
N TRP A 447 -1.12 18.95 -5.16
CA TRP A 447 -0.80 17.61 -5.71
C TRP A 447 0.28 16.84 -4.94
N THR A 448 1.15 17.57 -4.24
CA THR A 448 2.36 16.99 -3.66
C THR A 448 2.14 16.25 -2.34
N LEU A 449 1.05 16.49 -1.60
CA LEU A 449 0.83 15.89 -0.27
C LEU A 449 0.30 14.45 -0.35
N GLY A 450 -0.71 14.18 -1.17
CA GLY A 450 -1.26 12.81 -1.36
C GLY A 450 -0.30 11.86 -2.06
N THR A 451 0.43 12.33 -3.07
CA THR A 451 1.46 11.54 -3.77
C THR A 451 2.68 11.27 -2.89
N LEU A 452 3.09 12.23 -2.02
CA LEU A 452 4.10 11.94 -1.00
C LEU A 452 3.55 11.01 0.09
N SER A 453 2.30 11.16 0.52
CA SER A 453 1.67 10.25 1.50
C SER A 453 1.69 8.81 0.99
N LEU A 454 1.38 8.58 -0.29
CA LEU A 454 1.42 7.25 -0.91
C LEU A 454 2.85 6.68 -1.01
N VAL A 455 3.80 7.50 -1.49
CA VAL A 455 5.22 7.09 -1.59
C VAL A 455 5.80 6.84 -0.20
N MET A 456 5.47 7.68 0.78
CA MET A 456 5.94 7.56 2.17
C MET A 456 5.26 6.39 2.88
N SER A 457 3.95 6.17 2.70
CA SER A 457 3.22 5.02 3.26
C SER A 457 3.72 3.69 2.69
N LEU A 458 4.15 3.65 1.42
CA LEU A 458 4.83 2.50 0.82
C LEU A 458 6.29 2.34 1.28
N LEU A 459 6.88 3.38 1.90
CA LEU A 459 8.28 3.43 2.36
C LEU A 459 8.45 3.44 3.89
N THR A 460 7.40 3.52 4.70
CA THR A 460 7.49 3.51 6.18
C THR A 460 7.17 2.15 6.77
N PRO A 461 8.02 1.67 7.69
CA PRO A 461 7.71 1.92 9.10
C PRO A 461 8.46 3.05 9.85
N ILE A 462 9.47 3.75 9.30
CA ILE A 462 10.34 4.64 10.15
C ILE A 462 10.58 6.08 9.62
N THR A 463 10.27 6.41 8.36
CA THR A 463 10.52 7.73 7.73
C THR A 463 9.53 8.87 8.03
N ARG A 464 8.57 8.73 8.95
CA ARG A 464 7.56 9.80 9.21
C ARG A 464 8.16 11.14 9.68
N HIS A 465 9.30 11.16 10.37
CA HIS A 465 9.81 12.41 10.97
C HIS A 465 10.81 13.20 10.11
N SER A 466 11.59 12.56 9.23
CA SER A 466 12.68 13.25 8.51
C SER A 466 12.19 14.13 7.34
N VAL A 467 11.03 13.82 6.77
CA VAL A 467 10.49 14.51 5.59
C VAL A 467 9.56 15.66 5.95
N ILE A 468 8.84 15.58 7.08
CA ILE A 468 8.09 16.72 7.64
C ILE A 468 9.08 17.85 7.98
N LEU A 469 10.20 17.52 8.62
CA LEU A 469 11.29 18.46 8.91
C LEU A 469 11.92 19.02 7.62
N LYS A 470 12.15 18.20 6.59
CA LYS A 470 12.66 18.67 5.28
C LYS A 470 11.69 19.60 4.54
N ARG A 471 10.38 19.34 4.61
CA ARG A 471 9.35 20.15 3.92
C ARG A 471 9.07 21.50 4.59
N LEU A 472 9.10 21.54 5.92
CA LEU A 472 8.97 22.81 6.66
C LEU A 472 10.22 23.68 6.49
N CYS A 473 11.40 23.07 6.38
CA CYS A 473 12.67 23.79 6.16
C CYS A 473 12.84 24.34 4.73
N SER A 474 12.24 23.72 3.70
CA SER A 474 12.34 24.23 2.32
C SER A 474 11.42 25.42 2.02
N GLN A 475 10.55 25.82 2.97
CA GLN A 475 9.63 26.94 2.80
C GLN A 475 9.98 28.17 3.66
N SER A 476 11.10 28.17 4.40
CA SER A 476 11.55 29.35 5.15
C SER A 476 13.06 29.54 5.04
N ASP A 477 13.49 30.45 4.15
CA ASP A 477 14.91 30.78 3.96
C ASP A 477 15.58 31.43 5.21
N ASP A 478 14.79 31.86 6.21
CA ASP A 478 15.25 32.72 7.30
C ASP A 478 15.44 32.05 8.68
N CYS A 479 15.27 30.74 8.84
CA CYS A 479 15.43 30.14 10.18
C CYS A 479 16.89 29.81 10.53
N ILE A 480 17.59 30.78 11.14
CA ILE A 480 18.97 30.63 11.64
C ILE A 480 19.10 29.52 12.71
N LEU A 481 18.09 29.35 13.56
CA LEU A 481 18.09 28.36 14.65
C LEU A 481 17.95 26.91 14.11
N LEU A 482 17.15 26.71 13.07
CA LEU A 482 17.05 25.42 12.36
C LEU A 482 18.31 25.09 11.56
N LYS A 483 18.97 26.08 10.95
CA LYS A 483 20.27 25.89 10.28
C LYS A 483 21.37 25.44 11.26
N ILE A 484 21.34 25.96 12.49
CA ILE A 484 22.24 25.55 13.57
C ILE A 484 21.96 24.11 14.03
N TYR A 485 20.69 23.75 14.21
CA TYR A 485 20.28 22.40 14.61
C TYR A 485 20.48 21.34 13.50
N GLN A 486 20.36 21.71 12.22
CA GLN A 486 20.70 20.85 11.08
C GLN A 486 22.19 20.45 11.07
N GLY A 487 23.07 21.32 11.56
CA GLY A 487 24.49 21.00 11.75
C GLY A 487 24.75 19.90 12.79
N TRP A 488 23.81 19.67 13.73
CA TRP A 488 23.89 18.65 14.76
C TRP A 488 23.42 17.26 14.29
N ILE A 489 22.35 17.16 13.49
CA ILE A 489 21.77 15.86 13.09
C ILE A 489 22.57 15.17 11.96
N PHE A 490 23.29 15.95 11.14
CA PHE A 490 23.92 15.43 9.91
C PHE A 490 25.41 15.11 10.00
N ARG A 491 26.00 14.90 11.20
CA ARG A 491 27.41 14.48 11.28
C ARG A 491 27.66 13.35 12.30
N PRO A 492 28.48 12.35 11.93
CA PRO A 492 28.72 11.14 12.73
C PRO A 492 29.52 11.45 14.00
N ASP A 493 29.58 10.46 14.90
CA ASP A 493 29.98 10.46 16.32
C ASP A 493 31.35 11.08 16.72
N ASP A 494 32.06 11.82 15.86
CA ASP A 494 33.41 12.36 16.10
C ASP A 494 33.51 13.89 15.93
N VAL A 495 32.73 14.69 16.67
CA VAL A 495 32.85 16.17 16.67
C VAL A 495 33.48 16.70 17.98
N PRO A 496 34.57 17.50 17.92
CA PRO A 496 35.21 18.06 19.12
C PRO A 496 34.32 19.05 19.88
N ALA A 497 34.39 19.06 21.23
CA ALA A 497 33.64 19.95 22.12
C ALA A 497 33.72 21.45 21.76
N VAL A 498 34.79 21.88 21.08
CA VAL A 498 35.03 23.26 20.63
C VAL A 498 33.95 23.74 19.64
N HIS A 499 33.41 22.85 18.79
CA HIS A 499 32.41 23.23 17.80
C HIS A 499 31.05 23.55 18.42
N TYR A 500 30.70 22.84 19.50
CA TYR A 500 29.48 23.09 20.26
C TYR A 500 29.54 24.43 21.03
N ARG A 501 30.72 24.80 21.52
CA ARG A 501 30.96 26.11 22.16
C ARG A 501 30.78 27.26 21.19
N GLU A 502 31.25 27.14 19.96
CA GLU A 502 31.14 28.20 18.94
C GLU A 502 29.68 28.45 18.53
N VAL A 503 28.87 27.39 18.45
CA VAL A 503 27.43 27.47 18.21
C VAL A 503 26.69 28.12 19.38
N HIS A 504 27.00 27.73 20.63
CA HIS A 504 26.43 28.36 21.82
C HIS A 504 26.70 29.87 21.86
N LEU A 505 27.94 30.28 21.56
CA LEU A 505 28.33 31.69 21.50
C LEU A 505 27.60 32.46 20.39
N GLN A 506 27.31 31.82 19.25
CA GLN A 506 26.54 32.43 18.16
C GLN A 506 25.07 32.66 18.54
N ILE A 507 24.44 31.69 19.23
CA ILE A 507 23.06 31.82 19.70
C ILE A 507 22.96 32.89 20.79
N VAL A 508 23.84 32.86 21.80
CA VAL A 508 23.89 33.87 22.86
C VAL A 508 24.18 35.26 22.28
N GLY A 509 25.09 35.37 21.31
CA GLY A 509 25.41 36.62 20.61
C GLY A 509 24.24 37.17 19.79
N PHE A 510 23.48 36.30 19.12
CA PHE A 510 22.28 36.68 18.38
C PHE A 510 21.18 37.18 19.33
N VAL A 511 20.92 36.47 20.41
CA VAL A 511 19.94 36.84 21.44
C VAL A 511 20.33 38.18 22.10
N ASN A 512 21.60 38.35 22.49
CA ASN A 512 22.07 39.61 23.08
C ASN A 512 22.00 40.80 22.11
N ASN A 513 22.21 40.58 20.80
CA ASN A 513 22.02 41.64 19.79
C ASN A 513 20.55 42.01 19.57
N LEU A 514 19.62 41.05 19.69
CA LEU A 514 18.17 41.31 19.64
C LEU A 514 17.70 42.21 20.78
N PHE A 515 18.27 42.05 21.98
CA PHE A 515 17.89 42.82 23.17
C PHE A 515 18.82 44.02 23.46
N LYS A 516 19.73 44.37 22.54
CA LYS A 516 20.72 45.43 22.75
C LYS A 516 20.13 46.84 22.88
N ASN A 517 18.88 47.01 22.43
CA ASN A 517 18.14 48.28 22.44
C ASN A 517 17.03 48.35 23.50
N SER A 518 16.89 47.35 24.38
CA SER A 518 15.99 47.44 25.52
C SER A 518 16.72 48.03 26.74
N ASP A 519 16.09 48.97 27.44
CA ASP A 519 16.67 49.74 28.57
C ASP A 519 17.05 48.91 29.81
N SER A 520 17.12 47.58 29.71
CA SER A 520 17.34 46.69 30.84
C SER A 520 18.62 45.88 30.65
N SER A 521 19.73 46.37 31.19
CA SER A 521 21.03 45.67 31.23
C SER A 521 20.99 44.30 31.93
N ILE A 522 19.91 44.01 32.66
CA ILE A 522 19.61 42.70 33.29
C ILE A 522 19.20 41.64 32.25
N LEU A 523 18.86 42.03 31.01
CA LEU A 523 18.37 41.12 29.97
C LEU A 523 19.47 40.46 29.13
N LEU A 524 20.73 40.86 29.28
CA LEU A 524 21.87 40.32 28.53
C LEU A 524 22.45 39.07 29.22
N PHE A 525 22.67 38.01 28.45
CA PHE A 525 23.24 36.76 28.95
C PHE A 525 24.77 36.86 29.08
N PRO A 526 25.38 36.38 30.17
CA PRO A 526 26.83 36.34 30.32
C PRO A 526 27.45 35.32 29.37
N VAL A 527 28.62 35.65 28.83
CA VAL A 527 29.37 34.80 27.90
C VAL A 527 30.46 34.09 28.69
N GLU A 528 30.16 32.97 29.33
CA GLU A 528 31.17 32.17 30.05
C GLU A 528 31.64 30.95 29.24
N SER A 529 32.91 30.58 29.44
CA SER A 529 33.71 29.77 28.51
C SER A 529 33.59 28.25 28.65
N ASP A 530 33.04 27.74 29.74
CA ASP A 530 33.06 26.31 30.05
C ASP A 530 31.63 25.79 30.22
N CYS A 531 31.03 25.35 29.11
CA CYS A 531 29.67 24.84 29.09
C CYS A 531 29.59 23.46 28.41
N HIS A 532 29.01 22.48 29.10
CA HIS A 532 28.53 21.23 28.48
C HIS A 532 27.28 21.56 27.66
N CYS A 533 27.35 21.40 26.34
CA CYS A 533 26.63 22.24 25.38
C CYS A 533 25.13 21.98 25.13
N SER A 534 24.46 21.06 25.86
CA SER A 534 23.01 20.83 25.68
C SER A 534 22.15 21.59 26.70
N LEU A 535 22.54 21.64 27.98
CA LEU A 535 21.70 22.19 29.05
C LEU A 535 21.57 23.71 29.03
N GLU A 536 22.68 24.46 28.90
CA GLU A 536 22.61 25.93 28.85
C GLU A 536 21.92 26.44 27.58
N LEU A 537 21.98 25.67 26.49
CA LEU A 537 21.25 26.01 25.26
C LEU A 537 19.74 25.95 25.50
N ILE A 538 19.28 24.89 26.16
CA ILE A 538 17.88 24.69 26.54
C ILE A 538 17.42 25.77 27.53
N LYS A 539 18.22 26.07 28.57
CA LYS A 539 17.96 27.18 29.50
C LYS A 539 17.85 28.52 28.77
N CYS A 540 18.76 28.81 27.85
CA CYS A 540 18.71 30.03 27.03
C CYS A 540 17.46 30.09 26.15
N LEU A 541 17.06 28.97 25.56
CA LEU A 541 15.90 28.89 24.68
C LEU A 541 14.57 29.06 25.44
N VAL A 542 14.44 28.42 26.60
CA VAL A 542 13.30 28.58 27.52
C VAL A 542 13.21 30.03 28.01
N LEU A 543 14.32 30.65 28.41
CA LEU A 543 14.35 32.04 28.84
C LEU A 543 14.02 33.03 27.71
N MET A 544 14.48 32.75 26.48
CA MET A 544 14.14 33.54 25.30
C MET A 544 12.64 33.48 25.01
N LEU A 545 12.06 32.27 24.98
CA LEU A 545 10.63 32.07 24.78
C LEU A 545 9.80 32.78 25.86
N ASN A 546 10.19 32.66 27.14
CA ASN A 546 9.51 33.35 28.23
C ASN A 546 9.50 34.88 28.05
N LYS A 547 10.62 35.46 27.62
CA LYS A 547 10.72 36.91 27.35
C LYS A 547 9.86 37.35 26.17
N VAL A 548 9.85 36.57 25.08
CA VAL A 548 9.00 36.84 23.91
C VAL A 548 7.52 36.77 24.28
N LEU A 549 7.12 35.77 25.08
CA LEU A 549 5.76 35.62 25.58
C LEU A 549 5.33 36.79 26.46
N ASN A 550 6.20 37.25 27.36
CA ASN A 550 5.93 38.43 28.18
C ASN A 550 5.75 39.72 27.35
N SER A 551 6.50 39.86 26.26
CA SER A 551 6.34 40.99 25.33
C SER A 551 5.04 40.90 24.53
N LEU A 552 4.58 39.70 24.17
CA LEU A 552 3.36 39.48 23.40
C LEU A 552 2.10 39.57 24.28
N GLY A 553 2.20 39.15 25.56
CA GLY A 553 1.08 39.17 26.51
C GLY A 553 0.63 40.56 26.97
N GLN A 554 1.38 41.63 26.66
CA GLN A 554 1.00 43.01 26.94
C GLN A 554 0.10 43.64 25.86
N LEU A 555 -0.14 42.93 24.74
CA LEU A 555 -0.95 43.42 23.62
C LEU A 555 -2.42 42.96 23.76
N PRO A 556 -3.41 43.84 23.51
CA PRO A 556 -4.82 43.44 23.54
C PRO A 556 -5.15 42.45 22.40
N SER A 557 -6.05 41.49 22.66
CA SER A 557 -6.39 40.35 21.78
C SER A 557 -6.79 40.75 20.35
N GLU A 558 -7.48 41.88 20.17
CA GLU A 558 -7.87 42.42 18.85
C GLU A 558 -6.69 42.93 18.01
N SER A 559 -5.57 43.31 18.66
CA SER A 559 -4.34 43.75 17.98
C SER A 559 -3.45 42.58 17.59
N LEU A 560 -3.50 41.47 18.34
CA LEU A 560 -2.77 40.24 18.04
C LEU A 560 -3.25 39.60 16.73
N THR A 561 -4.57 39.56 16.48
CA THR A 561 -5.14 39.00 15.24
C THR A 561 -4.93 39.90 14.01
N LYS A 562 -4.93 41.24 14.16
CA LYS A 562 -4.71 42.19 13.05
C LYS A 562 -3.24 42.38 12.64
N CYS A 563 -2.29 42.21 13.55
CA CYS A 563 -0.85 42.34 13.27
C CYS A 563 -0.12 41.01 12.99
N ALA A 564 -0.82 39.88 12.99
CA ALA A 564 -0.20 38.57 13.24
C ALA A 564 0.61 37.92 12.11
N LEU A 565 0.47 38.31 10.84
CA LEU A 565 1.11 37.49 9.79
C LEU A 565 2.64 37.72 9.64
N ASN A 566 3.20 38.85 10.08
CA ASN A 566 4.61 39.19 9.86
C ASN A 566 5.35 39.81 11.07
N SER A 567 4.87 39.61 12.30
CA SER A 567 5.57 40.08 13.51
C SER A 567 6.84 39.25 13.77
N PRO A 568 8.06 39.86 13.84
CA PRO A 568 9.30 39.14 14.12
C PRO A 568 9.24 38.36 15.43
N SER A 569 8.57 38.93 16.44
CA SER A 569 8.41 38.31 17.76
C SER A 569 7.53 37.05 17.71
N LEU A 570 6.46 37.05 16.92
CA LEU A 570 5.61 35.87 16.76
C LEU A 570 6.35 34.79 15.95
N MET A 571 7.10 35.17 14.92
CA MET A 571 7.92 34.23 14.15
C MET A 571 9.01 33.59 15.02
N LEU A 572 9.68 34.37 15.87
CA LEU A 572 10.65 33.86 16.86
C LEU A 572 10.01 32.91 17.86
N LEU A 573 8.81 33.22 18.33
CA LEU A 573 8.05 32.33 19.21
C LEU A 573 7.76 30.99 18.55
N ARG A 574 7.22 31.03 17.32
CA ARG A 574 6.90 29.83 16.52
C ARG A 574 8.13 28.95 16.34
N GLN A 575 9.22 29.55 15.89
CA GLN A 575 10.47 28.84 15.64
C GLN A 575 11.09 28.27 16.92
N GLY A 576 11.05 29.01 18.03
CA GLY A 576 11.58 28.54 19.31
C GLY A 576 10.76 27.38 19.90
N VAL A 577 9.43 27.41 19.76
CA VAL A 577 8.54 26.33 20.23
C VAL A 577 8.83 25.02 19.50
N PHE A 578 8.98 25.06 18.18
CA PHE A 578 9.36 23.87 17.40
C PHE A 578 10.74 23.33 17.74
N LEU A 579 11.72 24.22 17.95
CA LEU A 579 13.07 23.77 18.32
C LEU A 579 13.07 23.14 19.72
N LEU A 580 12.31 23.69 20.66
CA LEU A 580 12.15 23.13 21.99
C LEU A 580 11.49 21.74 21.94
N SER A 581 10.40 21.58 21.18
CA SER A 581 9.70 20.27 21.08
C SER A 581 10.61 19.19 20.50
N THR A 582 11.38 19.55 19.49
CA THR A 582 12.32 18.63 18.84
C THR A 582 13.47 18.22 19.78
N LEU A 583 13.95 19.13 20.63
CA LEU A 583 14.97 18.83 21.63
C LEU A 583 14.44 17.89 22.73
N CYS A 584 13.18 18.06 23.14
CA CYS A 584 12.55 17.19 24.13
C CYS A 584 12.38 15.74 23.65
N LEU A 585 12.14 15.54 22.35
CA LEU A 585 11.92 14.22 21.75
C LEU A 585 13.21 13.42 21.51
N ASN A 586 14.33 14.08 21.21
CA ASN A 586 15.53 13.43 20.68
C ASN A 586 16.68 13.24 21.67
N ASP A 587 16.67 13.86 22.86
CA ASP A 587 17.89 13.93 23.68
C ASP A 587 17.78 13.21 25.05
N ARG A 588 18.60 12.16 25.23
CA ARG A 588 18.81 11.48 26.54
C ARG A 588 19.27 12.45 27.63
N LEU A 589 19.94 13.55 27.27
CA LEU A 589 20.48 14.55 28.20
C LEU A 589 19.41 15.49 28.80
N PHE A 590 18.29 15.72 28.11
CA PHE A 590 17.21 16.57 28.65
C PHE A 590 16.47 15.87 29.81
N VAL A 591 16.35 14.54 29.73
CA VAL A 591 15.80 13.70 30.80
C VAL A 591 16.72 13.71 32.04
N GLU A 592 18.04 13.71 31.86
CA GLU A 592 19.01 13.69 32.97
C GLU A 592 19.07 15.02 33.76
N HIS A 593 18.83 16.16 33.11
CA HIS A 593 18.92 17.50 33.72
C HIS A 593 17.56 18.19 33.94
N ARG A 594 16.46 17.43 33.80
CA ARG A 594 15.06 17.89 33.85
C ARG A 594 14.76 18.81 35.05
N VAL A 595 15.23 18.43 36.23
CA VAL A 595 14.97 19.13 37.51
C VAL A 595 15.47 20.59 37.51
N GLU A 596 16.50 20.93 36.72
CA GLU A 596 17.08 22.27 36.72
C GLU A 596 16.31 23.31 35.89
N VAL A 597 15.46 22.87 34.95
CA VAL A 597 14.75 23.76 34.00
C VAL A 597 13.23 23.63 34.10
N GLU A 598 12.73 22.59 34.78
CA GLU A 598 11.33 22.20 34.94
C GLU A 598 10.37 23.37 35.20
N HIS A 599 10.63 24.19 36.22
CA HIS A 599 9.70 25.27 36.59
C HIS A 599 9.61 26.39 35.56
N GLN A 600 10.72 26.72 34.87
CA GLN A 600 10.69 27.76 33.82
C GLN A 600 10.10 27.22 32.52
N TYR A 601 10.39 25.96 32.21
CA TYR A 601 9.85 25.24 31.06
C TYR A 601 8.32 25.12 31.14
N ILE A 602 7.77 24.65 32.27
CA ILE A 602 6.32 24.52 32.47
C ILE A 602 5.61 25.87 32.27
N ASN A 603 6.17 26.95 32.80
CA ASN A 603 5.60 28.30 32.63
C ASN A 603 5.60 28.75 31.17
N VAL A 604 6.66 28.44 30.41
CA VAL A 604 6.74 28.73 28.98
C VAL A 604 5.71 27.91 28.22
N VAL A 605 5.65 26.59 28.42
CA VAL A 605 4.69 25.72 27.73
C VAL A 605 3.25 26.15 28.02
N SER A 606 2.90 26.42 29.28
CA SER A 606 1.57 26.92 29.65
C SER A 606 1.24 28.26 28.99
N SER A 607 2.21 29.18 28.92
CA SER A 607 2.03 30.50 28.33
C SER A 607 1.94 30.47 26.80
N VAL A 608 2.73 29.62 26.13
CA VAL A 608 2.64 29.35 24.69
C VAL A 608 1.26 28.80 24.38
N THR A 609 0.82 27.77 25.10
CA THR A 609 -0.49 27.16 24.90
C THR A 609 -1.62 28.17 25.06
N ARG A 610 -1.59 29.00 26.11
CA ARG A 610 -2.60 30.04 26.32
C ARG A 610 -2.63 31.04 25.18
N LEU A 611 -1.45 31.51 24.74
CA LEU A 611 -1.35 32.46 23.64
C LEU A 611 -1.85 31.83 22.33
N TYR A 612 -1.46 30.60 22.03
CA TYR A 612 -1.84 29.91 20.81
C TYR A 612 -3.34 29.63 20.76
N LYS A 613 -3.98 29.31 21.90
CA LYS A 613 -5.45 29.19 22.00
C LYS A 613 -6.14 30.51 21.63
N GLN A 614 -5.58 31.66 22.03
CA GLN A 614 -6.13 32.98 21.67
C GLN A 614 -6.01 33.30 20.18
N ILE A 615 -5.09 32.65 19.46
CA ILE A 615 -4.88 32.81 18.02
C ILE A 615 -5.13 31.50 17.25
N ALA A 616 -6.01 30.62 17.76
CA ALA A 616 -6.22 29.26 17.24
C ALA A 616 -6.58 29.23 15.74
N GLY A 617 -7.26 30.26 15.22
CA GLY A 617 -7.59 30.37 13.79
C GLY A 617 -6.44 30.81 12.87
N LEU A 618 -5.25 31.09 13.42
CA LEU A 618 -4.06 31.60 12.70
C LEU A 618 -2.82 30.72 12.84
N ILE A 619 -2.94 29.60 13.56
CA ILE A 619 -1.87 28.63 13.76
C ILE A 619 -2.11 27.39 12.90
N SER A 620 -1.02 26.76 12.50
CA SER A 620 -1.02 25.53 11.71
C SER A 620 -1.21 24.31 12.59
N GLU A 621 -1.71 23.22 12.00
CA GLU A 621 -1.84 21.91 12.65
C GLU A 621 -0.49 21.40 13.20
N ALA A 622 0.62 21.70 12.51
CA ALA A 622 1.97 21.38 12.97
C ALA A 622 2.36 22.12 14.26
N GLU A 623 1.91 23.38 14.42
CA GLU A 623 2.14 24.16 15.64
C GLU A 623 1.31 23.62 16.81
N VAL A 624 0.10 23.12 16.54
CA VAL A 624 -0.75 22.46 17.55
C VAL A 624 -0.08 21.17 18.03
N LEU A 625 0.39 20.33 17.11
CA LEU A 625 1.09 19.09 17.44
C LEU A 625 2.37 19.33 18.24
N ALA A 626 3.20 20.30 17.84
CA ALA A 626 4.43 20.62 18.56
C ALA A 626 4.15 21.08 20.00
N VAL A 627 3.07 21.82 20.23
CA VAL A 627 2.65 22.23 21.58
C VAL A 627 2.06 21.07 22.36
N GLN A 628 1.27 20.19 21.73
CA GLN A 628 0.77 18.97 22.36
C GLN A 628 1.91 18.07 22.82
N GLU A 629 2.93 17.87 21.98
CA GLU A 629 4.14 17.10 22.35
C GLU A 629 4.86 17.71 23.56
N LEU A 630 4.99 19.04 23.63
CA LEU A 630 5.57 19.73 24.78
C LEU A 630 4.75 19.57 26.07
N VAL A 631 3.42 19.50 25.94
CA VAL A 631 2.47 19.33 27.06
C VAL A 631 2.45 17.88 27.55
N ASP A 632 2.36 16.93 26.61
CA ASP A 632 2.34 15.49 26.88
C ASP A 632 3.64 15.04 27.55
N PHE A 633 4.77 15.62 27.14
CA PHE A 633 6.07 15.39 27.76
C PHE A 633 6.10 15.76 29.26
N GLU A 634 5.35 16.79 29.69
CA GLU A 634 5.33 17.24 31.09
C GLU A 634 4.11 16.77 31.89
N HIS A 635 3.17 16.02 31.29
CA HIS A 635 1.93 15.59 31.94
C HIS A 635 1.20 16.74 32.66
N ILE A 636 1.03 17.87 31.98
CA ILE A 636 0.32 19.03 32.55
C ILE A 636 -1.19 18.77 32.46
N GLU A 637 -1.79 18.27 33.54
CA GLU A 637 -3.24 18.01 33.62
C GLU A 637 -4.07 19.30 33.40
N GLY A 638 -5.14 19.19 32.60
CA GLY A 638 -6.14 20.26 32.41
C GLY A 638 -5.90 21.22 31.23
N ILE A 639 -4.97 20.93 30.32
CA ILE A 639 -4.72 21.72 29.11
C ILE A 639 -5.17 20.95 27.85
N GLU A 640 -6.47 20.98 27.55
CA GLU A 640 -7.01 20.34 26.34
C GLU A 640 -7.09 21.31 25.16
N TRP A 641 -6.64 20.88 23.99
CA TRP A 641 -6.78 21.59 22.71
C TRP A 641 -7.89 20.91 21.89
N SER A 642 -9.16 21.23 22.14
CA SER A 642 -10.27 20.78 21.30
C SER A 642 -10.63 21.86 20.27
N GLN A 643 -10.66 21.48 18.99
CA GLN A 643 -11.31 22.26 17.93
C GLN A 643 -12.76 21.76 17.80
N GLU A 644 -13.63 22.06 18.77
CA GLU A 644 -15.04 21.71 18.66
C GLU A 644 -15.91 22.95 18.86
N SER A 645 -16.68 23.25 17.82
CA SER A 645 -17.86 24.09 17.85
C SER A 645 -18.86 23.47 18.82
N GLU A 646 -19.34 24.28 19.77
CA GLU A 646 -20.46 23.99 20.66
C GLU A 646 -21.66 23.47 19.85
N ASP A 647 -22.09 22.24 20.13
CA ASP A 647 -23.50 21.79 20.19
C ASP A 647 -23.50 20.26 20.35
N GLU A 648 -23.60 19.77 21.60
CA GLU A 648 -24.61 18.79 22.05
C GLU A 648 -24.32 18.33 23.49
N GLU A 649 -25.31 18.56 24.34
CA GLU A 649 -25.39 18.21 25.76
C GLU A 649 -25.61 16.70 25.96
N ASP A 650 -24.96 16.16 27.00
CA ASP A 650 -25.36 15.05 27.87
C ASP A 650 -26.26 13.92 27.32
N GLU A 651 -25.71 12.69 27.30
CA GLU A 651 -26.36 11.58 28.00
C GLU A 651 -25.35 10.46 28.33
N THR A 652 -25.00 10.38 29.61
CA THR A 652 -24.27 9.30 30.25
C THR A 652 -25.07 8.01 30.28
N VAL A 653 -24.47 6.87 29.88
CA VAL A 653 -24.88 5.55 30.38
C VAL A 653 -23.64 4.76 30.80
N GLU A 654 -23.43 4.72 32.11
CA GLU A 654 -22.62 3.74 32.82
C GLU A 654 -23.16 2.32 32.57
N GLY A 655 -22.28 1.32 32.41
CA GLY A 655 -22.72 -0.06 32.56
C GLY A 655 -21.81 -1.16 32.02
N MET A 656 -20.89 -1.61 32.87
CA MET A 656 -20.45 -3.01 33.06
C MET A 656 -19.40 -3.63 32.12
N ASP A 657 -18.17 -3.59 32.64
CA ASP A 657 -17.30 -4.70 33.02
C ASP A 657 -16.91 -5.82 32.02
N VAL A 658 -15.59 -5.88 31.87
CA VAL A 658 -14.71 -6.92 31.31
C VAL A 658 -14.64 -8.14 32.22
N VAL A 659 -14.93 -9.35 31.70
CA VAL A 659 -14.33 -10.68 32.00
C VAL A 659 -14.79 -11.61 30.86
N GLU A 660 -14.02 -12.42 30.10
CA GLU A 660 -12.66 -12.99 30.13
C GLU A 660 -12.14 -13.12 28.68
#